data_AF-Q0WY05-F1
#
_entry.id   AF-Q0WY05-F1
#
_cell.length_a   1.000
_cell.length_b   1.000
_cell.length_c   1.000
_cell.angle_alpha   90.00
_cell.angle_beta   90.00
_cell.angle_gamma   90.00
#
_symmetry.space_group_name_H-M   'P 1'
#
loop_
_entity.id
_entity.type
_entity.pdbx_description
1 polymer ?
#
loop_
_entity_poly.entity_id
_entity_poly.type
_entity_poly.pdbx_seq_one_letter_code
_entity_poly.pdbx_strand_id
1 'polypeptide(L)'
;MDILLKEVFHMKCKPAVIFGLLGSLAGLWGCGGPTGTVPSSLTDGQLTQPLAQPVLRKGGTFAAPDVAARADSSTNFRVTSDWGSGFGGALDVVNGSQPLTDWRLEFDFPYSIDSIWNARILSHSGQHYVLVGEDWNRDLAAGAQLSIGLNGSPGKVSGVPTNIVLLGATLATPSPSPSPTSTAAPASVGLLQASFSSTGDWGSGFQGQLDISNPTTQPVAGWWLEFDLNANISSLWNGQIDSHVGQHYRVSPASWSTTLPAQGKASIGFIASPGGASPSNLQVFTQTGSPSPSASPTTTPTTSPSPTASPTISPTTTPSPTASPPPTGQTSTGKVIAYFPEWAIYQRNYFVTNVPAASLNVLNYAFADISAAGDVTLFDSWAAVEKPFPGDTVGQPFKGNLNQLVKLKKVNPKLLTMISVGGWTLSGRFSDVALTSASRQHFAASAVSFMTKYGFDGVDIDWEFPGGGGLPENTVRPQDPQNFTLLLQELRHQLDQRGLQDGRRYYLSAALPAGVDKIVKSELVPMSVSLDWMNLMTPDFHGGWENRTDHHSPLHSGDTYSTETAVNTYLQAGVPASKLLLGVPTYGRSWKNVPVQGDGLFQSASGVPQGTFDDTGVFDYKDLVAKLASAPSTYIRHWDATAQSPWIYAPSLGVMISYEDRQSLQAKLDFLRQKGLAGVMLWDLSSDIADPNHPESLVGAARRGLDAK
;
A
#
# COMPACT_ATOMS: atom_id res chain seq x y z
N MET A 1 -40.73 9.65 -44.78
CA MET A 1 -40.02 10.59 -43.89
C MET A 1 -40.07 10.03 -42.48
N ASP A 2 -39.50 8.86 -42.19
CA ASP A 2 -38.13 8.36 -42.42
C ASP A 2 -37.08 8.95 -41.47
N ILE A 3 -36.39 8.00 -40.80
CA ILE A 3 -34.96 8.01 -40.40
C ILE A 3 -34.67 8.87 -39.15
N LEU A 4 -34.07 8.41 -38.04
CA LEU A 4 -33.24 7.24 -37.71
C LEU A 4 -33.27 7.02 -36.18
N LEU A 5 -33.48 5.77 -35.73
CA LEU A 5 -33.29 5.31 -34.35
C LEU A 5 -32.67 3.90 -34.45
N LYS A 6 -31.36 3.82 -34.23
CA LYS A 6 -30.44 2.64 -34.23
C LYS A 6 -29.05 3.24 -33.94
N GLU A 7 -28.15 2.81 -33.06
CA GLU A 7 -27.82 1.55 -32.37
C GLU A 7 -27.24 1.99 -30.98
N VAL A 8 -27.21 1.24 -29.89
CA VAL A 8 -26.34 0.09 -29.59
C VAL A 8 -26.91 -0.63 -28.38
N PHE A 9 -27.35 -1.87 -28.56
CA PHE A 9 -27.46 -2.89 -27.51
C PHE A 9 -27.49 -4.21 -28.26
N HIS A 10 -26.46 -5.05 -28.17
CA HIS A 10 -26.52 -6.50 -28.38
C HIS A 10 -25.19 -7.13 -27.95
N MET A 11 -25.17 -7.75 -26.77
CA MET A 11 -24.42 -8.99 -26.58
C MET A 11 -25.34 -9.98 -25.84
N LYS A 12 -25.84 -10.95 -26.60
CA LYS A 12 -26.62 -12.08 -26.12
C LYS A 12 -25.66 -13.24 -25.85
N CYS A 13 -25.63 -13.74 -24.62
CA CYS A 13 -25.20 -15.09 -24.31
C CYS A 13 -26.13 -16.11 -24.99
N LYS A 14 -25.56 -17.19 -25.53
CA LYS A 14 -26.30 -18.40 -25.91
C LYS A 14 -25.74 -19.61 -25.13
N PRO A 15 -26.60 -20.54 -24.65
CA PRO A 15 -26.20 -21.78 -23.98
C PRO A 15 -26.34 -23.04 -24.87
N ALA A 16 -25.96 -24.19 -24.29
CA ALA A 16 -26.17 -25.61 -24.65
C ALA A 16 -25.01 -26.32 -25.40
N VAL A 17 -24.23 -27.22 -24.76
CA VAL A 17 -24.48 -28.63 -24.32
C VAL A 17 -24.28 -29.65 -25.45
N ILE A 18 -23.44 -30.67 -25.22
CA ILE A 18 -23.65 -32.09 -25.60
C ILE A 18 -22.74 -33.02 -24.76
N PHE A 19 -23.32 -34.16 -24.37
CA PHE A 19 -22.87 -35.27 -23.51
C PHE A 19 -21.86 -36.24 -24.15
N GLY A 20 -21.15 -37.01 -23.30
CA GLY A 20 -20.51 -38.29 -23.64
C GLY A 20 -20.06 -39.09 -22.41
N LEU A 21 -20.72 -40.22 -22.14
CA LEU A 21 -20.61 -41.14 -21.00
C LEU A 21 -19.43 -42.15 -21.09
N LEU A 22 -19.21 -42.86 -19.95
CA LEU A 22 -18.48 -44.13 -19.68
C LEU A 22 -17.12 -43.93 -18.98
N GLY A 23 -16.72 -44.63 -17.91
CA GLY A 23 -17.29 -45.71 -17.12
C GLY A 23 -16.23 -46.19 -16.09
N SER A 24 -16.71 -46.61 -14.92
CA SER A 24 -16.17 -47.64 -14.00
C SER A 24 -14.65 -47.87 -13.86
N LEU A 25 -14.12 -47.76 -12.63
CA LEU A 25 -13.42 -48.87 -11.96
C LEU A 25 -13.14 -48.57 -10.46
N ALA A 26 -13.64 -49.47 -9.62
CA ALA A 26 -13.30 -49.62 -8.22
C ALA A 26 -11.98 -50.39 -8.06
N GLY A 27 -11.28 -50.19 -6.95
CA GLY A 27 -10.24 -51.12 -6.53
C GLY A 27 -9.40 -50.68 -5.34
N LEU A 28 -9.80 -51.15 -4.14
CA LEU A 28 -9.01 -51.62 -2.97
C LEU A 28 -7.70 -50.87 -2.62
N TRP A 29 -7.48 -50.47 -1.37
CA TRP A 29 -7.00 -51.37 -0.28
C TRP A 29 -7.42 -50.84 1.11
N GLY A 30 -7.97 -51.72 1.95
CA GLY A 30 -7.92 -51.63 3.43
C GLY A 30 -6.53 -52.09 3.93
N CYS A 31 -6.18 -52.18 5.21
CA CYS A 31 -6.82 -52.09 6.52
C CYS A 31 -5.66 -51.98 7.55
N GLY A 32 -5.94 -51.53 8.78
CA GLY A 32 -5.20 -52.00 9.96
C GLY A 32 -4.70 -50.95 10.94
N GLY A 33 -5.52 -50.62 11.95
CA GLY A 33 -5.00 -50.34 13.30
C GLY A 33 -4.64 -51.66 14.02
N PRO A 34 -4.10 -51.64 15.26
CA PRO A 34 -4.94 -51.16 16.38
C PRO A 34 -4.21 -50.52 17.60
N THR A 35 -5.06 -49.90 18.43
CA THR A 35 -5.05 -49.82 19.91
C THR A 35 -4.04 -48.96 20.68
N GLY A 36 -4.59 -47.97 21.40
CA GLY A 36 -4.01 -47.34 22.58
C GLY A 36 -5.09 -46.64 23.41
N THR A 37 -5.51 -47.29 24.49
CA THR A 37 -6.54 -46.90 25.47
C THR A 37 -6.18 -45.69 26.32
N VAL A 38 -7.17 -44.82 26.59
CA VAL A 38 -7.11 -43.76 27.61
C VAL A 38 -7.90 -44.22 28.85
N PRO A 39 -7.34 -44.17 30.08
CA PRO A 39 -8.15 -44.20 31.28
C PRO A 39 -8.35 -42.80 31.84
N SER A 40 -9.63 -42.48 32.04
CA SER A 40 -10.15 -41.43 32.90
C SER A 40 -10.01 -41.79 34.38
N SER A 41 -9.46 -40.90 35.20
CA SER A 41 -9.99 -40.55 36.53
C SER A 41 -9.01 -39.59 37.22
N LEU A 42 -9.51 -38.46 37.71
CA LEU A 42 -9.16 -37.92 39.02
C LEU A 42 -10.20 -36.85 39.38
N THR A 43 -10.69 -36.99 40.60
CA THR A 43 -11.81 -36.30 41.24
C THR A 43 -11.48 -34.88 41.67
N ASP A 44 -12.55 -34.07 41.73
CA ASP A 44 -12.62 -32.68 42.17
C ASP A 44 -12.33 -32.51 43.67
N GLY A 45 -11.67 -31.41 44.04
CA GLY A 45 -11.33 -31.08 45.42
C GLY A 45 -10.35 -29.92 45.58
N GLN A 46 -10.90 -28.73 45.83
CA GLN A 46 -10.28 -27.48 46.31
C GLN A 46 -9.85 -26.43 45.27
N LEU A 47 -10.85 -25.64 44.87
CA LEU A 47 -10.72 -24.24 44.48
C LEU A 47 -10.35 -23.38 45.69
N THR A 48 -9.22 -22.68 45.62
CA THR A 48 -9.06 -21.23 45.86
C THR A 48 -7.58 -20.89 45.73
N GLN A 49 -7.17 -20.09 44.73
CA GLN A 49 -6.08 -19.09 44.81
C GLN A 49 -6.16 -18.08 43.65
N PRO A 50 -5.85 -16.79 43.90
CA PRO A 50 -6.02 -15.69 42.95
C PRO A 50 -4.87 -15.59 41.93
N LEU A 51 -5.21 -15.03 40.76
CA LEU A 51 -4.29 -14.68 39.68
C LEU A 51 -3.16 -13.76 40.19
N ALA A 52 -1.92 -14.21 39.99
CA ALA A 52 -0.71 -13.52 40.41
C ALA A 52 -0.51 -12.20 39.63
N GLN A 53 -0.31 -11.12 40.37
CA GLN A 53 0.19 -9.85 39.87
C GLN A 53 1.68 -9.97 39.44
N PRO A 54 2.18 -9.08 38.57
CA PRO A 54 3.59 -9.06 38.21
C PRO A 54 4.44 -8.69 39.43
N VAL A 55 5.29 -9.62 39.86
CA VAL A 55 6.28 -9.37 40.92
C VAL A 55 7.36 -8.45 40.36
N LEU A 56 7.39 -7.21 40.85
CA LEU A 56 8.56 -6.34 40.80
C LEU A 56 9.73 -7.03 41.50
N ARG A 57 10.74 -7.48 40.75
CA ARG A 57 12.05 -7.81 41.33
C ARG A 57 12.81 -6.52 41.63
N LYS A 58 12.76 -6.13 42.90
CA LYS A 58 13.70 -5.20 43.52
C LYS A 58 15.09 -5.86 43.54
N GLY A 59 16.09 -5.23 42.95
CA GLY A 59 17.52 -5.53 43.23
C GLY A 59 18.33 -6.32 42.20
N GLY A 60 17.95 -6.35 40.91
CA GLY A 60 18.83 -6.82 39.85
C GLY A 60 19.48 -5.64 39.13
N THR A 61 20.78 -5.44 39.32
CA THR A 61 21.60 -4.58 38.45
C THR A 61 21.40 -5.03 37.00
N PHE A 62 21.01 -4.12 36.10
CA PHE A 62 21.21 -4.34 34.68
C PHE A 62 22.69 -4.69 34.50
N ALA A 63 22.99 -5.90 34.03
CA ALA A 63 24.27 -6.12 33.41
C ALA A 63 24.32 -5.12 32.25
N ALA A 64 25.27 -4.19 32.28
CA ALA A 64 25.59 -3.39 31.11
C ALA A 64 25.74 -4.37 29.93
N PRO A 65 25.12 -4.10 28.76
CA PRO A 65 25.39 -4.93 27.59
C PRO A 65 26.90 -4.97 27.41
N ASP A 66 27.46 -6.15 27.14
CA ASP A 66 28.90 -6.35 27.04
C ASP A 66 29.48 -5.42 25.96
N VAL A 67 29.94 -4.24 26.37
CA VAL A 67 30.43 -3.16 25.49
C VAL A 67 31.69 -3.62 24.76
N ALA A 68 32.41 -4.61 25.30
CA ALA A 68 33.62 -5.17 24.72
C ALA A 68 33.37 -6.04 23.48
N ALA A 69 32.20 -6.68 23.37
CA ALA A 69 31.88 -7.62 22.30
C ALA A 69 31.45 -6.97 20.97
N ARG A 70 31.48 -5.63 20.88
CA ARG A 70 31.00 -4.84 19.73
C ARG A 70 32.06 -3.93 19.11
N ALA A 71 33.22 -3.83 19.75
CA ALA A 71 34.34 -2.98 19.34
C ALA A 71 35.09 -3.51 18.09
N ASP A 72 34.78 -4.72 17.64
CA ASP A 72 35.30 -5.34 16.42
C ASP A 72 34.48 -5.01 15.16
N SER A 73 33.38 -4.26 15.30
CA SER A 73 32.67 -3.68 14.17
C SER A 73 33.47 -2.52 13.56
N SER A 74 33.30 -2.26 12.27
CA SER A 74 34.02 -1.17 11.59
C SER A 74 33.08 -0.32 10.74
N THR A 75 33.48 0.93 10.53
CA THR A 75 32.73 1.87 9.71
C THR A 75 33.63 2.57 8.70
N ASN A 76 33.13 2.78 7.49
CA ASN A 76 33.80 3.51 6.44
C ASN A 76 32.87 4.59 5.88
N PHE A 77 33.37 5.81 5.66
CA PHE A 77 32.60 6.87 5.03
C PHE A 77 33.22 7.23 3.69
N ARG A 78 32.37 7.32 2.66
CA ARG A 78 32.76 7.76 1.32
C ARG A 78 31.80 8.83 0.82
N VAL A 79 32.37 9.87 0.20
CA VAL A 79 31.60 10.81 -0.61
C VAL A 79 31.35 10.14 -1.95
N THR A 80 30.09 9.88 -2.26
CA THR A 80 29.68 9.23 -3.51
C THR A 80 29.51 10.23 -4.65
N SER A 81 29.19 11.48 -4.32
CA SER A 81 29.11 12.60 -5.26
C SER A 81 29.25 13.93 -4.53
N ASP A 82 29.75 14.97 -5.18
CA ASP A 82 29.85 16.33 -4.61
C ASP A 82 29.60 17.34 -5.72
N TRP A 83 28.59 18.20 -5.55
CA TRP A 83 28.17 19.20 -6.54
C TRP A 83 28.39 20.63 -6.03
N GLY A 84 29.28 20.81 -5.06
CA GLY A 84 29.70 22.10 -4.53
C GLY A 84 28.72 22.72 -3.53
N SER A 85 27.41 22.72 -3.82
CA SER A 85 26.37 23.16 -2.88
C SER A 85 25.81 22.04 -1.99
N GLY A 86 26.04 20.78 -2.35
CA GLY A 86 25.71 19.58 -1.58
C GLY A 86 26.53 18.38 -2.05
N PHE A 87 26.29 17.22 -1.46
CA PHE A 87 27.00 15.98 -1.74
C PHE A 87 26.14 14.75 -1.46
N GLY A 88 26.44 13.64 -2.12
CA GLY A 88 26.02 12.30 -1.76
C GLY A 88 27.12 11.62 -0.94
N GLY A 89 26.75 10.88 0.09
CA GLY A 89 27.66 10.12 0.93
C GLY A 89 27.13 8.72 1.23
N ALA A 90 28.02 7.83 1.66
CA ALA A 90 27.66 6.54 2.21
C ALA A 90 28.52 6.24 3.45
N LEU A 91 27.86 5.82 4.53
CA LEU A 91 28.46 5.28 5.74
C LEU A 91 28.25 3.78 5.75
N ASP A 92 29.28 3.03 5.38
CA ASP A 92 29.31 1.59 5.42
C ASP A 92 29.61 1.13 6.86
N VAL A 93 28.84 0.16 7.34
CA VAL A 93 28.99 -0.51 8.64
C VAL A 93 29.24 -1.98 8.36
N VAL A 94 30.34 -2.52 8.89
CA VAL A 94 30.61 -3.96 8.92
C VAL A 94 30.44 -4.42 10.37
N ASN A 95 29.43 -5.25 10.60
CA ASN A 95 29.20 -5.83 11.92
C ASN A 95 30.31 -6.82 12.27
N GLY A 96 30.75 -6.81 13.52
CA GLY A 96 31.74 -7.70 14.07
C GLY A 96 31.24 -9.14 14.27
N SER A 97 31.87 -9.83 15.21
CA SER A 97 31.68 -11.27 15.44
C SER A 97 30.37 -11.65 16.13
N GLN A 98 29.59 -10.68 16.62
CA GLN A 98 28.31 -10.91 17.29
C GLN A 98 27.15 -10.24 16.56
N PRO A 99 25.95 -10.84 16.53
CA PRO A 99 24.79 -10.19 15.94
C PRO A 99 24.41 -8.91 16.72
N LEU A 100 23.95 -7.91 15.99
CA LEU A 100 23.34 -6.70 16.55
C LEU A 100 21.83 -6.82 16.45
N THR A 101 21.14 -6.36 17.50
CA THR A 101 19.68 -6.25 17.53
C THR A 101 19.35 -4.81 17.88
N ASP A 102 18.38 -4.23 17.18
CA ASP A 102 17.98 -2.82 17.29
C ASP A 102 19.19 -1.87 17.33
N TRP A 103 20.09 -1.98 16.33
CA TRP A 103 21.33 -1.22 16.36
C TRP A 103 21.08 0.30 16.35
N ARG A 104 21.91 1.01 17.13
CA ARG A 104 21.94 2.47 17.25
C ARG A 104 23.36 2.94 16.98
N LEU A 105 23.51 3.81 15.99
CA LEU A 105 24.79 4.35 15.55
C LEU A 105 24.81 5.87 15.81
N GLU A 106 25.73 6.32 16.64
CA GLU A 106 25.91 7.73 16.98
C GLU A 106 27.24 8.20 16.38
N PHE A 107 27.29 9.41 15.84
CA PHE A 107 28.53 10.00 15.31
C PHE A 107 28.42 11.52 15.20
N ASP A 108 29.56 12.20 15.20
CA ASP A 108 29.65 13.62 14.88
C ASP A 108 30.00 13.80 13.41
N PHE A 109 29.21 14.57 12.67
CA PHE A 109 29.41 14.85 11.26
C PHE A 109 29.21 16.35 10.98
N PRO A 110 30.20 17.02 10.38
CA PRO A 110 30.19 18.48 10.26
C PRO A 110 29.27 19.01 9.14
N TYR A 111 28.55 18.12 8.45
CA TYR A 111 27.64 18.46 7.36
C TYR A 111 26.18 18.17 7.76
N SER A 112 25.26 18.91 7.16
CA SER A 112 23.82 18.63 7.25
C SER A 112 23.51 17.36 6.44
N ILE A 113 22.66 16.48 6.98
CA ILE A 113 22.10 15.36 6.23
C ILE A 113 20.68 15.76 5.81
N ASP A 114 20.51 16.04 4.52
CA ASP A 114 19.25 16.51 3.93
C ASP A 114 18.30 15.33 3.63
N SER A 115 18.85 14.16 3.32
CA SER A 115 18.10 12.91 3.14
C SER A 115 18.98 11.70 3.47
N ILE A 116 18.39 10.61 3.95
CA ILE A 116 19.09 9.38 4.34
C ILE A 116 18.28 8.15 3.92
N TRP A 117 18.95 7.03 3.63
CA TRP A 117 18.34 5.74 3.34
C TRP A 117 19.14 4.59 3.95
N ASN A 118 18.47 3.45 4.17
CA ASN A 118 18.95 2.30 4.93
C ASN A 118 19.21 2.60 6.43
N ALA A 119 18.77 3.75 6.92
CA ALA A 119 18.70 4.12 8.34
C ALA A 119 17.74 5.31 8.51
N ARG A 120 17.22 5.51 9.71
CA ARG A 120 16.49 6.72 10.10
C ARG A 120 17.30 7.56 11.09
N ILE A 121 17.20 8.89 10.98
CA ILE A 121 17.74 9.81 12.00
C ILE A 121 16.79 9.80 13.20
N LEU A 122 17.22 9.21 14.31
CA LEU A 122 16.49 9.23 15.58
C LEU A 122 16.54 10.62 16.23
N SER A 123 17.72 11.25 16.19
CA SER A 123 17.92 12.61 16.68
C SER A 123 19.18 13.22 16.07
N HIS A 124 19.20 14.55 15.98
CA HIS A 124 20.39 15.30 15.59
C HIS A 124 20.46 16.60 16.40
N SER A 125 21.66 16.95 16.88
CA SER A 125 21.92 18.20 17.60
C SER A 125 23.31 18.73 17.26
N GLY A 126 23.37 19.88 16.58
CA GLY A 126 24.63 20.50 16.16
C GLY A 126 25.32 19.69 15.07
N GLN A 127 26.38 18.96 15.40
CA GLN A 127 27.04 18.03 14.48
C GLN A 127 26.78 16.57 14.86
N HIS A 128 26.12 16.32 15.99
CA HIS A 128 25.91 14.97 16.51
C HIS A 128 24.66 14.35 15.89
N TYR A 129 24.81 13.17 15.27
CA TYR A 129 23.73 12.38 14.67
C TYR A 129 23.57 11.07 15.43
N VAL A 130 22.31 10.68 15.64
CA VAL A 130 21.93 9.37 16.16
C VAL A 130 21.06 8.70 15.11
N LEU A 131 21.57 7.64 14.52
CA LEU A 131 20.86 6.80 13.56
C LEU A 131 20.43 5.49 14.22
N VAL A 132 19.36 4.91 13.68
CA VAL A 132 18.89 3.58 14.04
C VAL A 132 18.44 2.84 12.78
N GLY A 133 18.53 1.51 12.80
CA GLY A 133 18.18 0.68 11.65
C GLY A 133 16.68 0.65 11.38
N GLU A 134 16.33 0.71 10.10
CA GLU A 134 14.98 0.50 9.57
C GLU A 134 14.39 -0.84 9.99
N ASP A 135 13.08 -0.99 9.85
CA ASP A 135 12.36 -2.18 10.32
C ASP A 135 12.91 -3.50 9.74
N TRP A 136 13.49 -3.44 8.54
CA TRP A 136 14.05 -4.58 7.82
C TRP A 136 15.56 -4.78 8.02
N ASN A 137 16.28 -3.82 8.62
CA ASN A 137 17.72 -3.94 8.87
C ASN A 137 18.15 -3.59 10.30
N ARG A 138 17.20 -3.39 11.23
CA ARG A 138 17.45 -3.14 12.66
C ARG A 138 18.28 -4.24 13.34
N ASP A 139 18.26 -5.45 12.77
CA ASP A 139 19.08 -6.57 13.19
C ASP A 139 20.14 -6.87 12.14
N LEU A 140 21.39 -7.02 12.56
CA LEU A 140 22.52 -7.36 11.68
C LEU A 140 23.17 -8.64 12.18
N ALA A 141 23.25 -9.67 11.32
CA ALA A 141 23.99 -10.88 11.62
C ALA A 141 25.48 -10.58 11.82
N ALA A 142 26.21 -11.44 12.54
CA ALA A 142 27.66 -11.33 12.68
C ALA A 142 28.34 -11.30 11.29
N GLY A 143 29.26 -10.37 11.07
CA GLY A 143 29.96 -10.19 9.79
C GLY A 143 29.14 -9.50 8.69
N ALA A 144 27.86 -9.16 8.93
CA ALA A 144 27.01 -8.51 7.92
C ALA A 144 27.49 -7.09 7.59
N GLN A 145 27.25 -6.66 6.35
CA GLN A 145 27.55 -5.31 5.89
C GLN A 145 26.26 -4.54 5.62
N LEU A 146 26.25 -3.27 6.02
CA LEU A 146 25.16 -2.33 5.79
C LEU A 146 25.75 -1.04 5.24
N SER A 147 25.23 -0.53 4.12
CA SER A 147 25.61 0.78 3.59
C SER A 147 24.47 1.76 3.80
N ILE A 148 24.70 2.75 4.67
CA ILE A 148 23.75 3.84 4.96
C ILE A 148 24.07 4.97 4.00
N GLY A 149 23.17 5.26 3.07
CA GLY A 149 23.40 6.35 2.12
C GLY A 149 22.73 7.64 2.56
N LEU A 150 23.30 8.76 2.14
CA LEU A 150 22.83 10.09 2.50
C LEU A 150 23.07 11.11 1.38
N ASN A 151 22.24 12.15 1.36
CA ASN A 151 22.59 13.42 0.71
C ASN A 151 22.72 14.48 1.80
N GLY A 152 23.67 15.39 1.63
CA GLY A 152 23.94 16.43 2.60
C GLY A 152 24.42 17.73 2.00
N SER A 153 24.56 18.73 2.87
CA SER A 153 24.98 20.08 2.51
C SER A 153 25.82 20.73 3.62
N PRO A 154 26.72 21.68 3.28
CA PRO A 154 27.13 22.04 1.92
C PRO A 154 28.05 20.98 1.28
N GLY A 155 28.28 21.08 -0.03
CA GLY A 155 29.29 20.27 -0.72
C GLY A 155 30.72 20.67 -0.36
N LYS A 156 31.69 20.18 -1.12
CA LYS A 156 33.14 20.19 -0.83
C LYS A 156 33.47 19.44 0.45
N VAL A 157 33.00 18.20 0.52
CA VAL A 157 33.15 17.36 1.71
C VAL A 157 34.59 16.92 1.90
N SER A 158 35.17 17.35 3.03
CA SER A 158 36.51 16.99 3.49
C SER A 158 36.50 16.37 4.89
N GLY A 159 35.38 16.42 5.62
CA GLY A 159 35.20 15.78 6.92
C GLY A 159 34.59 14.40 6.81
N VAL A 160 35.06 13.46 7.64
CA VAL A 160 34.43 12.14 7.85
C VAL A 160 33.64 12.15 9.16
N PRO A 161 32.65 11.26 9.36
CA PRO A 161 32.03 11.03 10.66
C PRO A 161 33.09 10.70 11.72
N THR A 162 33.02 11.34 12.88
CA THR A 162 33.92 11.13 14.02
C THR A 162 33.12 10.72 15.26
N ASN A 163 33.80 10.34 16.36
CA ASN A 163 33.14 9.91 17.60
C ASN A 163 32.06 8.84 17.39
N ILE A 164 32.35 7.86 16.52
CA ILE A 164 31.39 6.83 16.14
C ILE A 164 31.16 5.89 17.32
N VAL A 165 29.91 5.74 17.74
CA VAL A 165 29.48 4.86 18.82
C VAL A 165 28.36 3.95 18.31
N LEU A 166 28.59 2.63 18.35
CA LEU A 166 27.60 1.63 17.98
C LEU A 166 27.13 0.89 19.24
N LEU A 167 25.87 1.09 19.63
CA LEU A 167 25.28 0.52 20.86
C LEU A 167 26.16 0.74 22.13
N GLY A 168 26.74 1.93 22.26
CA GLY A 168 27.60 2.29 23.39
C GLY A 168 29.07 1.89 23.27
N ALA A 169 29.47 1.14 22.24
CA ALA A 169 30.87 0.84 21.94
C ALA A 169 31.47 1.87 21.00
N THR A 170 32.57 2.51 21.38
CA THR A 170 33.31 3.44 20.53
C THR A 170 34.04 2.67 19.42
N LEU A 171 33.74 3.02 18.17
CA LEU A 171 34.41 2.48 17.00
C LEU A 171 35.55 3.40 16.56
N ALA A 172 36.52 2.83 15.84
CA ALA A 172 37.57 3.62 15.23
C ALA A 172 36.97 4.61 14.22
N THR A 173 37.48 5.84 14.21
CA THR A 173 37.15 6.83 13.19
C THR A 173 37.41 6.26 11.79
N PRO A 174 36.50 6.47 10.80
CA PRO A 174 36.67 5.96 9.45
C PRO A 174 37.94 6.54 8.83
N SER A 175 38.72 5.71 8.15
CA SER A 175 39.77 6.22 7.28
C SER A 175 39.13 6.89 6.06
N PRO A 176 39.56 8.11 5.65
CA PRO A 176 39.07 8.70 4.42
C PRO A 176 39.53 7.84 3.23
N SER A 177 38.58 7.26 2.51
CA SER A 177 38.86 6.68 1.18
C SER A 177 38.83 7.81 0.15
N PRO A 178 39.86 7.98 -0.71
CA PRO A 178 39.92 9.11 -1.62
C PRO A 178 38.77 9.11 -2.62
N SER A 179 38.16 10.28 -2.84
CA SER A 179 37.35 10.54 -4.04
C SER A 179 38.16 10.21 -5.29
N PRO A 180 37.55 9.67 -6.36
CA PRO A 180 38.18 9.71 -7.66
C PRO A 180 38.25 11.17 -8.13
N THR A 181 39.44 11.77 -8.05
CA THR A 181 39.79 12.99 -8.78
C THR A 181 39.68 12.72 -10.28
N SER A 182 39.12 13.66 -11.03
CA SER A 182 39.08 13.61 -12.49
C SER A 182 40.48 13.33 -13.06
N THR A 183 40.67 12.12 -13.55
CA THR A 183 41.85 11.71 -14.31
C THR A 183 41.33 11.05 -15.58
N ALA A 184 41.95 11.39 -16.71
CA ALA A 184 41.53 11.07 -18.07
C ALA A 184 41.01 9.63 -18.26
N ALA A 185 40.00 9.52 -19.13
CA ALA A 185 39.36 8.30 -19.58
C ALA A 185 40.32 7.10 -19.75
N PRO A 186 40.03 5.93 -19.16
CA PRO A 186 40.57 4.68 -19.66
C PRO A 186 39.96 4.40 -21.04
N ALA A 187 40.82 4.02 -21.99
CA ALA A 187 40.41 3.68 -23.34
C ALA A 187 39.39 2.53 -23.38
N SER A 188 38.44 2.66 -24.31
CA SER A 188 37.44 1.67 -24.71
C SER A 188 38.05 0.28 -24.97
N VAL A 189 37.52 -0.75 -24.31
CA VAL A 189 37.69 -2.14 -24.77
C VAL A 189 36.33 -2.65 -25.25
N GLY A 190 36.10 -2.50 -26.55
CA GLY A 190 34.82 -2.71 -27.23
C GLY A 190 34.42 -4.18 -27.40
N LEU A 191 33.80 -4.77 -26.38
CA LEU A 191 33.12 -6.06 -26.50
C LEU A 191 31.62 -5.92 -26.80
N LEU A 192 30.98 -4.89 -26.25
CA LEU A 192 29.57 -4.60 -26.46
C LEU A 192 29.41 -3.39 -27.41
N GLN A 193 28.28 -3.33 -28.12
CA GLN A 193 27.90 -2.19 -28.94
C GLN A 193 26.66 -1.53 -28.34
N ALA A 194 26.60 -0.20 -28.32
CA ALA A 194 25.44 0.57 -27.87
C ALA A 194 24.96 1.53 -28.97
N SER A 195 23.66 1.67 -29.12
CA SER A 195 23.01 2.63 -30.03
C SER A 195 21.85 3.32 -29.35
N PHE A 196 21.50 4.52 -29.82
CA PHE A 196 20.35 5.26 -29.34
C PHE A 196 19.28 5.38 -30.43
N SER A 197 18.01 5.27 -30.04
CA SER A 197 16.86 5.67 -30.85
C SER A 197 15.88 6.51 -30.03
N SER A 198 15.27 7.51 -30.67
CA SER A 198 14.11 8.21 -30.11
C SER A 198 12.85 7.48 -30.57
N THR A 199 12.03 7.01 -29.62
CA THR A 199 10.81 6.23 -29.90
C THR A 199 9.53 7.07 -29.81
N GLY A 200 9.66 8.33 -29.37
CA GLY A 200 8.60 9.34 -29.40
C GLY A 200 9.13 10.69 -28.89
N ASP A 201 8.76 11.79 -29.54
CA ASP A 201 9.14 13.16 -29.13
C ASP A 201 7.90 14.07 -29.23
N TRP A 202 7.55 14.72 -28.14
CA TRP A 202 6.38 15.62 -28.04
C TRP A 202 6.79 17.08 -27.76
N GLY A 203 8.04 17.44 -28.07
CA GLY A 203 8.58 18.81 -28.00
C GLY A 203 8.98 19.24 -26.59
N SER A 204 8.11 19.06 -25.59
CA SER A 204 8.45 19.34 -24.18
C SER A 204 9.19 18.19 -23.48
N GLY A 205 9.23 17.01 -24.10
CA GLY A 205 9.97 15.83 -23.65
C GLY A 205 10.03 14.78 -24.75
N PHE A 206 10.82 13.73 -24.53
CA PHE A 206 10.95 12.61 -25.46
C PHE A 206 11.21 11.30 -24.73
N GLN A 207 10.93 10.20 -25.42
CA GLN A 207 11.26 8.85 -25.01
C GLN A 207 12.50 8.35 -25.76
N GLY A 208 13.57 8.12 -25.01
CA GLY A 208 14.82 7.58 -25.51
C GLY A 208 14.96 6.08 -25.25
N GLN A 209 15.61 5.36 -26.16
CA GLN A 209 15.97 3.96 -26.01
C GLN A 209 17.45 3.75 -26.34
N LEU A 210 18.19 3.18 -25.39
CA LEU A 210 19.58 2.73 -25.52
C LEU A 210 19.57 1.23 -25.76
N ASP A 211 19.92 0.80 -26.98
CA ASP A 211 20.00 -0.62 -27.34
C ASP A 211 21.45 -1.09 -27.24
N ILE A 212 21.68 -2.20 -26.54
CA ILE A 212 22.98 -2.82 -26.31
C ILE A 212 23.00 -4.19 -26.99
N SER A 213 24.06 -4.49 -27.74
CA SER A 213 24.27 -5.82 -28.33
C SER A 213 25.63 -6.40 -27.96
N ASN A 214 25.66 -7.70 -27.71
CA ASN A 214 26.87 -8.48 -27.50
C ASN A 214 27.19 -9.27 -28.79
N PRO A 215 28.00 -8.73 -29.72
CA PRO A 215 28.36 -9.42 -30.96
C PRO A 215 29.34 -10.58 -30.74
N THR A 216 29.78 -10.85 -29.51
CA THR A 216 30.76 -11.89 -29.21
C THR A 216 30.11 -13.27 -29.05
N THR A 217 30.94 -14.31 -28.99
CA THR A 217 30.51 -15.69 -28.76
C THR A 217 30.47 -16.08 -27.28
N GLN A 218 30.72 -15.14 -26.36
CA GLN A 218 30.73 -15.38 -24.91
C GLN A 218 29.79 -14.40 -24.18
N PRO A 219 29.16 -14.79 -23.07
CA PRO A 219 28.37 -13.86 -22.25
C PRO A 219 29.28 -12.81 -21.60
N VAL A 220 28.77 -11.59 -21.47
CA VAL A 220 29.47 -10.46 -20.83
C VAL A 220 28.72 -10.05 -19.57
N ALA A 221 29.38 -10.17 -18.42
CA ALA A 221 28.82 -9.79 -17.12
C ALA A 221 29.33 -8.42 -16.65
N GLY A 222 28.49 -7.72 -15.88
CA GLY A 222 28.86 -6.46 -15.22
C GLY A 222 29.12 -5.32 -16.20
N TRP A 223 28.13 -4.96 -17.00
CA TRP A 223 28.23 -3.85 -17.96
C TRP A 223 27.46 -2.60 -17.50
N TRP A 224 27.84 -1.42 -18.00
CA TRP A 224 27.12 -0.15 -17.79
C TRP A 224 27.32 0.78 -19.00
N LEU A 225 26.51 1.81 -19.12
CA LEU A 225 26.64 2.86 -20.14
C LEU A 225 27.06 4.18 -19.51
N GLU A 226 27.84 4.95 -20.24
CA GLU A 226 28.04 6.38 -19.96
C GLU A 226 27.74 7.19 -21.23
N PHE A 227 27.11 8.35 -21.07
CA PHE A 227 26.77 9.25 -22.17
C PHE A 227 26.47 10.66 -21.67
N ASP A 228 26.64 11.66 -22.54
CA ASP A 228 26.22 13.02 -22.29
C ASP A 228 24.86 13.30 -22.96
N LEU A 229 23.84 13.69 -22.19
CA LEU A 229 22.51 14.04 -22.66
C LEU A 229 22.12 15.44 -22.20
N ASN A 230 21.84 16.33 -23.16
CA ASN A 230 21.31 17.68 -22.91
C ASN A 230 19.80 17.67 -22.62
N ALA A 231 19.39 16.81 -21.70
CA ALA A 231 18.04 16.69 -21.17
C ALA A 231 18.08 15.97 -19.81
N ASN A 232 17.12 16.29 -18.97
CA ASN A 232 16.93 15.64 -17.67
C ASN A 232 16.11 14.37 -17.84
N ILE A 233 16.70 13.22 -17.52
CA ILE A 233 15.99 11.95 -17.44
C ILE A 233 15.09 11.98 -16.22
N SER A 234 13.77 12.02 -16.45
CA SER A 234 12.74 12.01 -15.41
C SER A 234 12.28 10.61 -15.04
N SER A 235 12.55 9.61 -15.89
CA SER A 235 12.22 8.21 -15.64
C SER A 235 13.12 7.31 -16.48
N LEU A 236 13.55 6.16 -15.95
CA LEU A 236 14.39 5.18 -16.64
C LEU A 236 13.94 3.76 -16.28
N TRP A 237 13.88 2.85 -17.26
CA TRP A 237 13.48 1.44 -17.09
C TRP A 237 14.48 0.49 -17.76
N ASN A 238 14.44 -0.78 -17.34
CA ASN A 238 15.41 -1.83 -17.68
C ASN A 238 16.87 -1.51 -17.28
N GLY A 239 17.06 -0.43 -16.51
CA GLY A 239 18.31 0.03 -15.95
C GLY A 239 18.08 0.90 -14.73
N GLN A 240 19.15 1.49 -14.22
CA GLN A 240 19.14 2.48 -13.16
C GLN A 240 20.19 3.55 -13.45
N ILE A 241 19.94 4.79 -13.04
CA ILE A 241 20.95 5.84 -13.07
C ILE A 241 21.89 5.62 -11.89
N ASP A 242 23.12 5.22 -12.18
CA ASP A 242 24.16 5.08 -11.16
C ASP A 242 24.63 6.47 -10.71
N SER A 243 24.74 7.41 -11.66
CA SER A 243 25.05 8.81 -11.41
C SER A 243 24.63 9.71 -12.59
N HIS A 244 24.39 10.99 -12.29
CA HIS A 244 24.17 12.04 -13.29
C HIS A 244 24.85 13.34 -12.84
N VAL A 245 25.73 13.91 -13.66
CA VAL A 245 26.48 15.14 -13.36
C VAL A 245 26.42 16.09 -14.56
N GLY A 246 25.72 17.22 -14.40
CA GLY A 246 25.55 18.18 -15.48
C GLY A 246 24.69 17.60 -16.61
N GLN A 247 25.34 17.14 -17.67
CA GLN A 247 24.70 16.42 -18.78
C GLN A 247 25.16 14.96 -18.84
N HIS A 248 26.12 14.55 -18.01
CA HIS A 248 26.78 13.25 -18.10
C HIS A 248 26.05 12.21 -17.25
N TYR A 249 25.56 11.13 -17.85
CA TYR A 249 24.86 10.03 -17.20
C TYR A 249 25.72 8.78 -17.19
N ARG A 250 25.71 8.08 -16.05
CA ARG A 250 26.14 6.69 -15.92
C ARG A 250 24.94 5.83 -15.56
N VAL A 251 24.64 4.82 -16.35
CA VAL A 251 23.48 3.94 -16.15
C VAL A 251 23.88 2.48 -16.21
N SER A 252 23.43 1.67 -15.24
CA SER A 252 23.64 0.22 -15.22
C SER A 252 22.35 -0.52 -15.56
N PRO A 253 22.42 -1.77 -16.07
CA PRO A 253 21.24 -2.58 -16.32
C PRO A 253 20.50 -2.92 -15.02
N ALA A 254 19.22 -3.26 -15.16
CA ALA A 254 18.45 -3.84 -14.06
C ALA A 254 19.13 -5.15 -13.58
N SER A 255 18.90 -5.51 -12.32
CA SER A 255 19.57 -6.66 -11.66
C SER A 255 19.46 -7.98 -12.44
N TRP A 256 18.38 -8.18 -13.20
CA TRP A 256 18.13 -9.34 -14.05
C TRP A 256 18.82 -9.30 -15.43
N SER A 257 19.41 -8.17 -15.83
CA SER A 257 20.13 -7.98 -17.10
C SER A 257 21.63 -7.69 -16.90
N THR A 258 22.17 -7.97 -15.71
CA THR A 258 23.58 -7.77 -15.35
C THR A 258 24.55 -8.65 -16.15
N THR A 259 24.06 -9.70 -16.81
CA THR A 259 24.81 -10.54 -17.76
C THR A 259 24.12 -10.54 -19.12
N LEU A 260 24.83 -10.10 -20.16
CA LEU A 260 24.35 -10.09 -21.54
C LEU A 260 24.83 -11.37 -22.27
N PRO A 261 23.95 -12.28 -22.69
CA PRO A 261 24.34 -13.52 -23.37
C PRO A 261 25.15 -13.29 -24.65
N ALA A 262 25.91 -14.30 -25.09
CA ALA A 262 26.56 -14.29 -26.40
C ALA A 262 25.53 -14.07 -27.52
N GLN A 263 25.82 -13.19 -28.49
CA GLN A 263 24.87 -12.74 -29.53
C GLN A 263 23.57 -12.10 -28.98
N GLY A 264 23.51 -11.82 -27.67
CA GLY A 264 22.34 -11.29 -26.98
C GLY A 264 22.18 -9.78 -27.17
N LYS A 265 20.98 -9.30 -26.86
CA LYS A 265 20.62 -7.87 -26.88
C LYS A 265 19.91 -7.47 -25.59
N ALA A 266 20.10 -6.22 -25.18
CA ALA A 266 19.40 -5.57 -24.09
C ALA A 266 18.98 -4.16 -24.51
N SER A 267 18.02 -3.59 -23.80
CA SER A 267 17.60 -2.20 -24.00
C SER A 267 17.33 -1.52 -22.67
N ILE A 268 17.76 -0.27 -22.53
CA ILE A 268 17.44 0.63 -21.42
C ILE A 268 16.65 1.80 -22.01
N GLY A 269 15.42 2.00 -21.54
CA GLY A 269 14.60 3.11 -22.02
C GLY A 269 14.44 4.18 -20.95
N PHE A 270 14.16 5.42 -21.38
CA PHE A 270 14.01 6.56 -20.48
C PHE A 270 13.06 7.63 -21.04
N ILE A 271 12.46 8.43 -20.16
CA ILE A 271 11.79 9.70 -20.50
C ILE A 271 12.72 10.83 -20.09
N ALA A 272 12.93 11.80 -20.99
CA ALA A 272 13.73 12.99 -20.69
C ALA A 272 13.11 14.29 -21.22
N SER A 273 13.51 15.42 -20.65
CA SER A 273 13.06 16.77 -21.05
C SER A 273 14.20 17.78 -21.02
N PRO A 274 14.26 18.76 -21.95
CA PRO A 274 13.29 19.04 -23.03
C PRO A 274 13.36 18.02 -24.18
N GLY A 275 12.38 18.07 -25.10
CA GLY A 275 12.38 17.27 -26.33
C GLY A 275 13.53 17.64 -27.27
N GLY A 276 13.82 16.79 -28.25
CA GLY A 276 14.85 17.00 -29.27
C GLY A 276 16.29 16.74 -28.84
N ALA A 277 16.54 16.29 -27.61
CA ALA A 277 17.87 15.91 -27.16
C ALA A 277 18.25 14.50 -27.63
N SER A 278 19.53 14.26 -27.86
CA SER A 278 20.09 12.94 -28.19
C SER A 278 21.39 12.73 -27.40
N PRO A 279 21.64 11.51 -26.88
CA PRO A 279 22.90 11.20 -26.22
C PRO A 279 24.10 11.40 -27.16
N SER A 280 25.13 12.05 -26.65
CA SER A 280 26.46 12.14 -27.24
C SER A 280 27.44 11.35 -26.37
N ASN A 281 28.61 10.99 -26.90
CA ASN A 281 29.61 10.20 -26.19
C ASN A 281 29.07 8.88 -25.60
N LEU A 282 28.07 8.26 -26.23
CA LEU A 282 27.48 7.00 -25.76
C LEU A 282 28.51 5.86 -25.84
N GLN A 283 28.91 5.38 -24.68
CA GLN A 283 29.88 4.31 -24.51
C GLN A 283 29.33 3.22 -23.60
N VAL A 284 29.70 1.98 -23.88
CA VAL A 284 29.40 0.83 -23.04
C VAL A 284 30.70 0.30 -22.44
N PHE A 285 30.65 0.09 -21.13
CA PHE A 285 31.75 -0.40 -20.32
C PHE A 285 31.39 -1.77 -19.76
N THR A 286 32.40 -2.58 -19.50
CA THR A 286 32.25 -3.93 -18.95
C THR A 286 33.28 -4.13 -17.86
N GLN A 287 32.94 -4.82 -16.77
CA GLN A 287 33.92 -5.34 -15.84
C GLN A 287 34.77 -6.38 -16.59
N THR A 288 36.02 -6.05 -16.89
CA THR A 288 36.95 -7.02 -17.48
C THR A 288 37.24 -8.12 -16.47
N GLY A 289 36.66 -9.30 -16.69
CA GLY A 289 37.18 -10.53 -16.11
C GLY A 289 38.35 -11.02 -16.95
N SER A 290 39.52 -11.20 -16.36
CA SER A 290 40.61 -11.98 -16.94
C SER A 290 41.08 -13.03 -15.91
N PRO A 291 41.58 -14.20 -16.35
CA PRO A 291 41.50 -15.45 -15.60
C PRO A 291 42.56 -15.61 -14.49
N SER A 292 42.27 -16.50 -13.54
CA SER A 292 43.09 -16.97 -12.40
C SER A 292 44.45 -17.62 -12.82
N PRO A 293 45.43 -17.88 -11.91
CA PRO A 293 46.17 -17.00 -10.98
C PRO A 293 47.73 -17.14 -11.13
N SER A 294 48.54 -16.26 -10.51
CA SER A 294 49.79 -16.58 -9.75
C SER A 294 50.83 -15.43 -9.65
N ALA A 295 51.45 -15.35 -8.46
CA ALA A 295 52.76 -14.78 -8.05
C ALA A 295 52.92 -13.27 -7.72
N SER A 296 53.13 -13.02 -6.41
CA SER A 296 53.88 -11.92 -5.75
C SER A 296 55.37 -11.89 -6.19
N PRO A 297 56.24 -10.85 -5.99
CA PRO A 297 56.41 -10.06 -4.74
C PRO A 297 56.87 -8.55 -4.80
N THR A 298 56.54 -7.83 -3.72
CA THR A 298 57.36 -6.89 -2.86
C THR A 298 58.17 -5.71 -3.43
N THR A 299 58.00 -4.50 -2.84
CA THR A 299 59.04 -3.73 -2.06
C THR A 299 58.56 -2.36 -1.55
N THR A 300 59.23 -1.91 -0.49
CA THR A 300 58.82 -0.96 0.58
C THR A 300 59.46 0.47 0.39
N PRO A 301 59.52 1.39 1.38
CA PRO A 301 58.90 2.74 1.39
C PRO A 301 59.90 3.93 1.43
N THR A 302 59.46 5.20 1.40
CA THR A 302 60.15 6.34 2.10
C THR A 302 59.35 7.67 2.22
N THR A 303 58.99 7.99 3.47
CA THR A 303 58.96 9.24 4.28
C THR A 303 58.92 10.71 3.74
N SER A 304 57.96 11.49 4.32
CA SER A 304 58.06 12.81 5.04
C SER A 304 58.28 14.13 4.25
N PRO A 305 57.97 15.38 4.76
CA PRO A 305 57.29 15.83 6.01
C PRO A 305 56.14 16.89 5.84
N SER A 306 55.49 17.14 7.00
CA SER A 306 54.58 18.21 7.47
C SER A 306 54.85 19.67 7.01
N PRO A 307 53.83 20.58 7.03
CA PRO A 307 53.79 21.54 8.15
C PRO A 307 52.39 21.93 8.69
N THR A 308 52.32 21.98 10.03
CA THR A 308 51.92 23.11 10.92
C THR A 308 50.51 23.74 10.87
N ALA A 309 49.99 23.94 12.09
CA ALA A 309 48.61 24.23 12.47
C ALA A 309 48.27 25.71 12.80
N SER A 310 46.96 25.92 13.04
CA SER A 310 46.30 26.89 13.95
C SER A 310 45.68 28.16 13.32
N PRO A 311 44.62 28.80 13.89
CA PRO A 311 43.81 28.45 15.08
C PRO A 311 42.26 28.48 14.89
N THR A 312 41.56 27.94 15.88
CA THR A 312 40.10 27.83 16.06
C THR A 312 39.47 29.11 16.63
N ILE A 313 38.25 29.45 16.20
CA ILE A 313 37.38 30.46 16.83
C ILE A 313 36.05 29.78 17.21
N SER A 314 35.64 29.85 18.48
CA SER A 314 34.32 29.41 18.98
C SER A 314 33.29 30.53 18.91
N PRO A 315 32.01 30.21 18.65
CA PRO A 315 30.95 30.86 19.44
C PRO A 315 29.79 29.92 19.85
N THR A 316 29.54 29.94 21.17
CA THR A 316 28.26 30.13 21.89
C THR A 316 26.95 29.51 21.34
N THR A 317 26.34 28.69 22.20
CA THR A 317 25.06 27.98 22.06
C THR A 317 23.82 28.88 22.19
N THR A 318 22.80 28.63 21.35
CA THR A 318 21.41 29.14 21.48
C THR A 318 20.46 27.94 21.62
N PRO A 319 19.43 27.97 22.50
CA PRO A 319 18.67 26.78 22.91
C PRO A 319 17.71 26.25 21.82
N SER A 320 17.58 24.93 21.77
CA SER A 320 16.71 24.16 20.86
C SER A 320 15.22 24.20 21.28
N PRO A 321 14.24 24.27 20.35
CA PRO A 321 12.83 24.29 20.68
C PRO A 321 12.34 22.90 21.14
N THR A 322 11.68 22.87 22.30
CA THR A 322 11.06 21.67 22.88
C THR A 322 9.89 21.19 22.02
N ALA A 323 9.94 19.96 21.53
CA ALA A 323 8.79 19.29 20.93
C ALA A 323 7.67 19.14 21.97
N SER A 324 6.47 19.61 21.64
CA SER A 324 5.30 19.47 22.51
C SER A 324 4.89 18.00 22.57
N PRO A 325 4.64 17.42 23.77
CA PRO A 325 4.11 16.06 23.88
C PRO A 325 2.69 16.00 23.31
N PRO A 326 2.23 14.82 22.84
CA PRO A 326 0.89 14.66 22.29
C PRO A 326 -0.14 14.93 23.39
N PRO A 327 -1.27 15.59 23.08
CA PRO A 327 -2.29 15.88 24.07
C PRO A 327 -2.87 14.56 24.58
N THR A 328 -2.62 14.28 25.86
CA THR A 328 -3.35 13.28 26.63
C THR A 328 -4.79 13.77 26.81
N GLY A 329 -5.77 12.99 26.32
CA GLY A 329 -7.16 13.13 26.75
C GLY A 329 -8.22 13.61 25.74
N GLN A 330 -8.12 13.31 24.45
CA GLN A 330 -9.33 13.32 23.59
C GLN A 330 -9.85 11.89 23.42
N THR A 331 -10.97 11.57 24.07
CA THR A 331 -11.82 10.45 23.65
C THR A 331 -12.27 10.72 22.23
N SER A 332 -11.60 10.14 21.23
CA SER A 332 -11.99 10.35 19.83
C SER A 332 -13.36 9.74 19.61
N THR A 333 -14.34 10.55 19.23
CA THR A 333 -15.58 10.07 18.60
C THR A 333 -15.17 9.18 17.42
N GLY A 334 -15.67 7.94 17.36
CA GLY A 334 -15.31 7.00 16.28
C GLY A 334 -15.61 7.55 14.88
N LYS A 335 -14.83 7.09 13.88
CA LYS A 335 -14.95 7.52 12.48
C LYS A 335 -16.19 6.89 11.82
N VAL A 336 -16.92 7.69 11.05
CA VAL A 336 -17.91 7.22 10.07
C VAL A 336 -17.40 7.57 8.69
N ILE A 337 -17.09 6.54 7.90
CA ILE A 337 -16.65 6.64 6.51
C ILE A 337 -17.75 6.06 5.63
N ALA A 338 -18.03 6.67 4.48
CA ALA A 338 -18.99 6.10 3.54
C ALA A 338 -18.56 6.29 2.08
N TYR A 339 -19.01 5.38 1.22
CA TYR A 339 -18.77 5.44 -0.22
C TYR A 339 -19.92 6.11 -0.96
N PHE A 340 -19.59 7.01 -1.88
CA PHE A 340 -20.50 7.56 -2.88
C PHE A 340 -20.13 6.97 -4.25
N PRO A 341 -20.99 6.10 -4.84
CA PRO A 341 -20.77 5.60 -6.17
C PRO A 341 -21.04 6.67 -7.24
N GLU A 342 -20.14 6.83 -8.20
CA GLU A 342 -20.19 7.80 -9.29
C GLU A 342 -21.49 7.67 -10.09
N TRP A 343 -21.93 6.44 -10.33
CA TRP A 343 -23.14 6.09 -11.05
C TRP A 343 -24.44 6.28 -10.24
N ALA A 344 -24.35 6.66 -8.95
CA ALA A 344 -25.54 6.85 -8.11
C ALA A 344 -26.49 7.94 -8.62
N ILE A 345 -26.00 8.87 -9.44
CA ILE A 345 -26.78 9.97 -10.01
C ILE A 345 -27.77 9.56 -11.11
N TYR A 346 -27.68 8.32 -11.60
CA TYR A 346 -28.53 7.81 -12.67
C TYR A 346 -29.81 7.19 -12.12
N GLN A 347 -30.01 5.88 -12.31
CA GLN A 347 -31.22 5.17 -11.90
C GLN A 347 -31.47 5.22 -10.39
N ARG A 348 -30.40 5.29 -9.59
CA ARG A 348 -30.45 5.44 -8.14
C ARG A 348 -30.93 6.83 -7.70
N ASN A 349 -30.81 7.82 -8.58
CA ASN A 349 -31.24 9.22 -8.37
C ASN A 349 -30.73 9.80 -7.03
N TYR A 350 -29.49 9.48 -6.67
CA TYR A 350 -28.83 9.93 -5.46
C TYR A 350 -27.62 10.79 -5.84
N PHE A 351 -27.67 12.08 -5.48
CA PHE A 351 -26.69 13.08 -5.86
C PHE A 351 -25.81 13.46 -4.67
N VAL A 352 -24.68 14.10 -4.92
CA VAL A 352 -23.78 14.62 -3.87
C VAL A 352 -24.51 15.56 -2.90
N THR A 353 -25.56 16.27 -3.35
CA THR A 353 -26.42 17.11 -2.50
C THR A 353 -27.27 16.32 -1.49
N ASN A 354 -27.41 15.01 -1.67
CA ASN A 354 -28.09 14.12 -0.72
C ASN A 354 -27.15 13.58 0.35
N VAL A 355 -25.84 13.76 0.22
CA VAL A 355 -24.85 13.23 1.17
C VAL A 355 -25.07 13.83 2.56
N PRO A 356 -25.23 13.00 3.61
CA PRO A 356 -25.41 13.47 4.99
C PRO A 356 -24.06 13.88 5.61
N ALA A 357 -23.41 14.90 5.04
CA ALA A 357 -22.03 15.29 5.36
C ALA A 357 -21.77 15.55 6.85
N ALA A 358 -22.74 16.06 7.59
CA ALA A 358 -22.63 16.29 9.03
C ALA A 358 -22.49 14.99 9.85
N SER A 359 -22.93 13.86 9.31
CA SER A 359 -22.82 12.54 9.93
C SER A 359 -21.52 11.81 9.56
N LEU A 360 -20.71 12.35 8.66
CA LEU A 360 -19.53 11.69 8.09
C LEU A 360 -18.23 12.39 8.51
N ASN A 361 -17.18 11.59 8.68
CA ASN A 361 -15.80 12.07 8.79
C ASN A 361 -15.11 12.07 7.43
N VAL A 362 -15.36 11.01 6.64
CA VAL A 362 -14.74 10.80 5.32
C VAL A 362 -15.79 10.33 4.33
N LEU A 363 -15.74 10.88 3.12
CA LEU A 363 -16.51 10.43 1.97
C LEU A 363 -15.55 9.91 0.91
N ASN A 364 -15.63 8.62 0.58
CA ASN A 364 -14.88 8.01 -0.50
C ASN A 364 -15.70 8.11 -1.79
N TYR A 365 -15.17 8.79 -2.81
CA TYR A 365 -15.78 8.83 -4.13
C TYR A 365 -15.34 7.61 -4.94
N ALA A 366 -16.29 6.73 -5.27
CA ALA A 366 -16.06 5.47 -5.95
C ALA A 366 -16.55 5.54 -7.41
N PHE A 367 -15.78 5.20 -8.44
CA PHE A 367 -14.36 4.89 -8.41
C PHE A 367 -13.65 5.63 -9.53
N ALA A 368 -12.37 5.92 -9.33
CA ALA A 368 -11.46 6.18 -10.44
C ALA A 368 -10.97 4.86 -11.04
N ASP A 369 -10.73 4.87 -12.34
CA ASP A 369 -10.18 3.74 -13.10
C ASP A 369 -8.66 3.89 -13.27
N ILE A 370 -8.00 2.80 -13.67
CA ILE A 370 -6.59 2.77 -14.04
C ILE A 370 -6.51 2.64 -15.57
N SER A 371 -5.87 3.62 -16.21
CA SER A 371 -5.66 3.62 -17.65
C SER A 371 -4.73 2.49 -18.09
N ALA A 372 -4.72 2.18 -19.39
CA ALA A 372 -3.74 1.23 -19.94
C ALA A 372 -2.28 1.67 -19.76
N ALA A 373 -2.03 2.97 -19.59
CA ALA A 373 -0.70 3.51 -19.31
C ALA A 373 -0.32 3.42 -17.83
N GLY A 374 -1.27 3.14 -16.93
CA GLY A 374 -1.06 3.06 -15.50
C GLY A 374 -1.43 4.34 -14.74
N ASP A 375 -2.16 5.26 -15.37
CA ASP A 375 -2.63 6.50 -14.73
C ASP A 375 -3.98 6.31 -14.03
N VAL A 376 -4.18 7.01 -12.91
CA VAL A 376 -5.53 7.20 -12.33
C VAL A 376 -6.35 8.12 -13.23
N THR A 377 -7.55 7.66 -13.62
CA THR A 377 -8.44 8.33 -14.59
C THR A 377 -9.90 8.32 -14.16
N LEU A 378 -10.71 9.16 -14.81
CA LEU A 378 -12.16 9.16 -14.61
C LEU A 378 -12.75 7.87 -15.20
N PHE A 379 -13.68 7.25 -14.50
CA PHE A 379 -14.43 6.11 -15.04
C PHE A 379 -15.56 6.58 -15.97
N ASP A 380 -16.41 7.49 -15.49
CA ASP A 380 -17.48 8.13 -16.25
C ASP A 380 -17.31 9.66 -16.20
N SER A 381 -16.73 10.23 -17.26
CA SER A 381 -16.48 11.68 -17.34
C SER A 381 -17.76 12.51 -17.28
N TRP A 382 -18.87 11.98 -17.81
CA TRP A 382 -20.14 12.70 -17.80
C TRP A 382 -20.62 12.92 -16.37
N ALA A 383 -20.68 11.85 -15.58
CA ALA A 383 -21.05 11.93 -14.17
C ALA A 383 -20.05 12.77 -13.36
N ALA A 384 -18.75 12.54 -13.56
CA ALA A 384 -17.70 13.14 -12.77
C ALA A 384 -17.57 14.66 -12.96
N VAL A 385 -17.50 15.12 -14.21
CA VAL A 385 -17.02 16.49 -14.53
C VAL A 385 -17.86 17.25 -15.55
N GLU A 386 -18.84 16.66 -16.22
CA GLU A 386 -19.55 17.34 -17.32
C GLU A 386 -21.02 17.65 -17.00
N LYS A 387 -21.70 16.76 -16.25
CA LYS A 387 -23.13 16.90 -15.95
C LYS A 387 -23.40 18.25 -15.27
N PRO A 388 -24.28 19.09 -15.83
CA PRO A 388 -24.63 20.36 -15.22
C PRO A 388 -25.54 20.15 -14.01
N PHE A 389 -25.28 20.92 -12.96
CA PHE A 389 -26.12 21.03 -11.77
C PHE A 389 -26.60 22.48 -11.59
N PRO A 390 -27.72 22.70 -10.88
CA PRO A 390 -28.17 24.03 -10.51
C PRO A 390 -27.04 24.84 -9.83
N GLY A 391 -26.86 26.09 -10.27
CA GLY A 391 -25.81 26.97 -9.77
C GLY A 391 -24.40 26.71 -10.31
N ASP A 392 -24.26 25.92 -11.39
CA ASP A 392 -23.03 25.91 -12.19
C ASP A 392 -22.98 27.13 -13.12
N THR A 393 -21.79 27.72 -13.29
CA THR A 393 -21.56 28.91 -14.11
C THR A 393 -20.77 28.59 -15.38
N VAL A 394 -20.90 29.45 -16.39
CA VAL A 394 -20.04 29.41 -17.58
C VAL A 394 -18.58 29.68 -17.17
N GLY A 395 -17.65 28.87 -17.66
CA GLY A 395 -16.21 29.04 -17.43
C GLY A 395 -15.64 28.41 -16.16
N GLN A 396 -16.44 27.70 -15.35
CA GLN A 396 -15.90 26.92 -14.22
C GLN A 396 -15.07 25.71 -14.72
N PRO A 397 -14.04 25.28 -13.98
CA PRO A 397 -13.06 24.30 -14.48
C PRO A 397 -13.65 22.91 -14.76
N PHE A 398 -14.67 22.51 -13.99
CA PHE A 398 -15.44 21.29 -14.21
C PHE A 398 -16.82 21.41 -13.54
N LYS A 399 -17.76 20.55 -13.95
CA LYS A 399 -19.11 20.37 -13.39
C LYS A 399 -19.20 18.99 -12.70
N GLY A 400 -20.33 18.31 -12.82
CA GLY A 400 -20.51 16.94 -12.37
C GLY A 400 -20.39 16.77 -10.85
N ASN A 401 -20.31 15.51 -10.43
CA ASN A 401 -20.16 15.11 -9.03
C ASN A 401 -18.95 15.78 -8.38
N LEU A 402 -17.82 15.87 -9.08
CA LEU A 402 -16.59 16.42 -8.52
C LEU A 402 -16.73 17.91 -8.17
N ASN A 403 -17.43 18.70 -8.99
CA ASN A 403 -17.73 20.09 -8.62
C ASN A 403 -18.71 20.17 -7.45
N GLN A 404 -19.69 19.25 -7.37
CA GLN A 404 -20.59 19.19 -6.22
C GLN A 404 -19.85 18.83 -4.93
N LEU A 405 -18.83 17.97 -4.98
CA LEU A 405 -17.99 17.66 -3.82
C LEU A 405 -17.22 18.89 -3.35
N VAL A 406 -16.65 19.69 -4.27
CA VAL A 406 -16.02 20.97 -3.93
C VAL A 406 -17.00 21.91 -3.24
N LYS A 407 -18.25 21.99 -3.73
CA LYS A 407 -19.32 22.79 -3.10
C LYS A 407 -19.69 22.24 -1.71
N LEU A 408 -19.82 20.91 -1.57
CA LEU A 408 -20.16 20.24 -0.31
C LEU A 408 -19.12 20.51 0.78
N LYS A 409 -17.83 20.41 0.44
CA LYS A 409 -16.72 20.69 1.37
C LYS A 409 -16.65 22.14 1.81
N LYS A 410 -17.00 23.10 0.96
CA LYS A 410 -17.05 24.52 1.34
C LYS A 410 -18.04 24.76 2.47
N VAL A 411 -19.15 24.01 2.49
CA VAL A 411 -20.17 24.09 3.56
C VAL A 411 -19.79 23.20 4.76
N ASN A 412 -19.05 22.11 4.52
CA ASN A 412 -18.64 21.13 5.53
C ASN A 412 -17.11 21.01 5.59
N PRO A 413 -16.38 22.01 6.11
CA PRO A 413 -14.91 22.05 6.03
C PRO A 413 -14.19 20.96 6.84
N LYS A 414 -14.92 20.22 7.70
CA LYS A 414 -14.40 19.07 8.46
C LYS A 414 -14.55 17.73 7.72
N LEU A 415 -15.36 17.69 6.66
CA LEU A 415 -15.52 16.49 5.85
C LEU A 415 -14.28 16.29 4.98
N LEU A 416 -13.64 15.14 5.10
CA LEU A 416 -12.62 14.71 4.17
C LEU A 416 -13.26 14.02 2.96
N THR A 417 -12.77 14.30 1.76
CA THR A 417 -13.16 13.58 0.55
C THR A 417 -11.94 12.86 -0.01
N MET A 418 -12.06 11.55 -0.22
CA MET A 418 -11.02 10.71 -0.81
C MET A 418 -11.43 10.29 -2.21
N ILE A 419 -10.47 10.14 -3.13
CA ILE A 419 -10.72 9.40 -4.38
C ILE A 419 -10.41 7.93 -4.12
N SER A 420 -11.39 7.05 -4.33
CA SER A 420 -11.18 5.60 -4.29
C SER A 420 -10.86 5.09 -5.68
N VAL A 421 -9.72 4.42 -5.84
CA VAL A 421 -9.24 3.87 -7.11
C VAL A 421 -9.47 2.36 -7.11
N GLY A 422 -10.08 1.83 -8.16
CA GLY A 422 -10.31 0.40 -8.30
C GLY A 422 -11.73 -0.06 -7.96
N GLY A 423 -11.84 -0.96 -6.99
CA GLY A 423 -13.03 -1.75 -6.68
C GLY A 423 -13.10 -3.03 -7.52
N TRP A 424 -14.15 -3.83 -7.27
CA TRP A 424 -14.35 -5.15 -7.87
C TRP A 424 -14.08 -5.23 -9.37
N THR A 425 -14.64 -4.29 -10.16
CA THR A 425 -14.57 -4.32 -11.64
C THR A 425 -13.40 -3.56 -12.25
N LEU A 426 -12.71 -2.70 -11.49
CA LEU A 426 -11.61 -1.86 -12.01
C LEU A 426 -10.25 -2.22 -11.40
N SER A 427 -10.17 -3.38 -10.74
CA SER A 427 -8.93 -3.88 -10.13
C SER A 427 -7.93 -4.51 -11.11
N GLY A 428 -8.33 -4.70 -12.39
CA GLY A 428 -7.59 -5.55 -13.33
C GLY A 428 -6.16 -5.10 -13.66
N ARG A 429 -5.81 -3.83 -13.42
CA ARG A 429 -4.47 -3.28 -13.71
C ARG A 429 -3.59 -3.08 -12.49
N PHE A 430 -4.08 -3.33 -11.27
CA PHE A 430 -3.28 -3.10 -10.07
C PHE A 430 -1.98 -3.90 -10.07
N SER A 431 -2.04 -5.18 -10.47
CA SER A 431 -0.84 -6.02 -10.54
C SER A 431 0.22 -5.43 -11.48
N ASP A 432 -0.18 -4.76 -12.57
CA ASP A 432 0.75 -4.13 -13.51
C ASP A 432 1.36 -2.85 -12.95
N VAL A 433 0.55 -1.96 -12.36
CA VAL A 433 1.05 -0.72 -11.78
C VAL A 433 1.87 -0.96 -10.51
N ALA A 434 1.60 -2.03 -9.77
CA ALA A 434 2.35 -2.39 -8.57
C ALA A 434 3.69 -3.10 -8.86
N LEU A 435 3.86 -3.66 -10.06
CA LEU A 435 4.90 -4.66 -10.38
C LEU A 435 6.33 -4.16 -10.15
N THR A 436 6.64 -2.96 -10.60
CA THR A 436 8.00 -2.41 -10.60
C THR A 436 8.06 -1.10 -9.83
N SER A 437 9.25 -0.69 -9.38
CA SER A 437 9.40 0.63 -8.74
C SER A 437 8.94 1.77 -9.66
N ALA A 438 9.29 1.70 -10.95
CA ALA A 438 8.93 2.72 -11.93
C ALA A 438 7.40 2.79 -12.15
N SER A 439 6.73 1.64 -12.28
CA SER A 439 5.27 1.60 -12.44
C SER A 439 4.55 2.11 -11.19
N ARG A 440 5.06 1.80 -9.99
CA ARG A 440 4.52 2.32 -8.72
C ARG A 440 4.67 3.83 -8.61
N GLN A 441 5.85 4.35 -8.93
CA GLN A 441 6.13 5.79 -8.94
C GLN A 441 5.23 6.54 -9.93
N HIS A 442 5.06 5.99 -11.13
CA HIS A 442 4.18 6.54 -12.15
C HIS A 442 2.71 6.58 -11.69
N PHE A 443 2.19 5.44 -11.22
CA PHE A 443 0.84 5.38 -10.71
C PHE A 443 0.62 6.33 -9.52
N ALA A 444 1.54 6.33 -8.54
CA ALA A 444 1.44 7.21 -7.38
C ALA A 444 1.45 8.70 -7.77
N ALA A 445 2.29 9.09 -8.74
CA ALA A 445 2.32 10.45 -9.26
C ALA A 445 1.01 10.83 -9.97
N SER A 446 0.44 9.91 -10.73
CA SER A 446 -0.87 10.11 -11.37
C SER A 446 -1.99 10.23 -10.33
N ALA A 447 -1.96 9.45 -9.26
CA ALA A 447 -2.93 9.49 -8.16
C ALA A 447 -2.87 10.83 -7.41
N VAL A 448 -1.67 11.31 -7.06
CA VAL A 448 -1.47 12.63 -6.44
C VAL A 448 -1.92 13.75 -7.38
N SER A 449 -1.63 13.64 -8.68
CA SER A 449 -2.07 14.61 -9.68
C SER A 449 -3.60 14.64 -9.82
N PHE A 450 -4.25 13.48 -9.88
CA PHE A 450 -5.71 13.37 -9.92
C PHE A 450 -6.35 13.94 -8.66
N MET A 451 -5.87 13.53 -7.48
CA MET A 451 -6.31 14.01 -6.18
C MET A 451 -6.30 15.54 -6.13
N THR A 452 -5.18 16.15 -6.55
CA THR A 452 -4.97 17.59 -6.43
C THR A 452 -5.71 18.39 -7.50
N LYS A 453 -5.82 17.84 -8.73
CA LYS A 453 -6.64 18.42 -9.81
C LYS A 453 -8.10 18.59 -9.41
N TYR A 454 -8.66 17.61 -8.70
CA TYR A 454 -10.09 17.61 -8.34
C TYR A 454 -10.37 17.97 -6.88
N GLY A 455 -9.34 18.32 -6.09
CA GLY A 455 -9.51 18.89 -4.74
C GLY A 455 -9.83 17.89 -3.64
N PHE A 456 -9.40 16.62 -3.80
CA PHE A 456 -9.52 15.58 -2.78
C PHE A 456 -8.48 15.78 -1.65
N ASP A 457 -8.77 15.23 -0.47
CA ASP A 457 -7.89 15.27 0.71
C ASP A 457 -7.00 14.04 0.83
N GLY A 458 -7.14 13.06 -0.07
CA GLY A 458 -6.38 11.84 -0.03
C GLY A 458 -6.79 10.83 -1.10
N VAL A 459 -6.12 9.69 -1.08
CA VAL A 459 -6.33 8.56 -2.00
C VAL A 459 -6.72 7.32 -1.18
N ASP A 460 -7.70 6.59 -1.66
CA ASP A 460 -8.12 5.29 -1.16
C ASP A 460 -7.85 4.22 -2.24
N ILE A 461 -7.17 3.13 -1.89
CA ILE A 461 -6.86 2.04 -2.83
C ILE A 461 -7.76 0.85 -2.54
N ASP A 462 -8.50 0.41 -3.56
CA ASP A 462 -9.39 -0.74 -3.49
C ASP A 462 -8.98 -1.80 -4.52
N TRP A 463 -7.91 -2.54 -4.21
CA TRP A 463 -7.42 -3.64 -5.04
C TRP A 463 -8.05 -4.96 -4.60
N GLU A 464 -8.89 -5.53 -5.47
CA GLU A 464 -9.62 -6.78 -5.23
C GLU A 464 -9.15 -7.92 -6.18
N PHE A 465 -8.19 -8.77 -5.81
CA PHE A 465 -7.33 -8.71 -4.62
C PHE A 465 -5.87 -9.01 -4.99
N PRO A 466 -4.89 -8.49 -4.22
CA PRO A 466 -3.49 -8.85 -4.38
C PRO A 466 -3.31 -10.37 -4.23
N GLY A 467 -2.77 -11.03 -5.27
CA GLY A 467 -2.55 -12.47 -5.26
C GLY A 467 -3.81 -13.31 -5.57
N GLY A 468 -4.84 -12.69 -6.14
CA GLY A 468 -6.00 -13.34 -6.74
C GLY A 468 -7.20 -13.53 -5.80
N GLY A 469 -8.28 -14.10 -6.35
CA GLY A 469 -9.58 -14.24 -5.68
C GLY A 469 -10.60 -13.15 -6.02
N GLY A 470 -10.23 -12.21 -6.91
CA GLY A 470 -11.13 -11.26 -7.55
C GLY A 470 -11.66 -11.79 -8.89
N LEU A 471 -12.00 -10.88 -9.79
CA LEU A 471 -12.50 -11.23 -11.13
C LEU A 471 -11.47 -12.04 -11.95
N PRO A 472 -11.92 -13.04 -12.76
CA PRO A 472 -11.04 -13.88 -13.56
C PRO A 472 -10.15 -13.13 -14.57
N GLU A 473 -10.61 -11.98 -15.04
CA GLU A 473 -9.89 -11.11 -15.97
C GLU A 473 -8.79 -10.27 -15.32
N ASN A 474 -8.71 -10.23 -13.99
CA ASN A 474 -7.68 -9.47 -13.30
C ASN A 474 -6.30 -10.10 -13.55
N THR A 475 -5.31 -9.26 -13.83
CA THR A 475 -3.92 -9.72 -13.84
C THR A 475 -3.53 -10.08 -12.40
N VAL A 476 -3.01 -11.30 -12.20
CA VAL A 476 -2.61 -11.82 -10.89
C VAL A 476 -1.18 -12.33 -10.95
N ARG A 477 -0.36 -11.94 -9.97
CA ARG A 477 1.02 -12.41 -9.81
C ARG A 477 1.30 -12.86 -8.37
N PRO A 478 2.19 -13.84 -8.17
CA PRO A 478 2.58 -14.26 -6.81
C PRO A 478 3.20 -13.13 -5.98
N GLN A 479 3.81 -12.13 -6.62
CA GLN A 479 4.45 -10.99 -5.98
C GLN A 479 3.46 -9.90 -5.55
N ASP A 480 2.19 -9.98 -5.96
CA ASP A 480 1.20 -8.94 -5.70
C ASP A 480 1.08 -8.53 -4.23
N PRO A 481 1.11 -9.44 -3.23
CA PRO A 481 1.00 -9.01 -1.85
C PRO A 481 2.15 -8.09 -1.40
N GLN A 482 3.38 -8.43 -1.77
CA GLN A 482 4.55 -7.57 -1.48
C GLN A 482 4.50 -6.27 -2.31
N ASN A 483 4.15 -6.38 -3.59
CA ASN A 483 4.04 -5.23 -4.47
C ASN A 483 2.96 -4.24 -4.02
N PHE A 484 1.88 -4.73 -3.41
CA PHE A 484 0.85 -3.88 -2.84
C PHE A 484 1.38 -3.06 -1.66
N THR A 485 2.14 -3.68 -0.74
CA THR A 485 2.82 -2.96 0.34
C THR A 485 3.74 -1.86 -0.20
N LEU A 486 4.57 -2.19 -1.19
CA LEU A 486 5.50 -1.25 -1.82
C LEU A 486 4.74 -0.11 -2.54
N LEU A 487 3.58 -0.40 -3.13
CA LEU A 487 2.72 0.60 -3.76
C LEU A 487 2.14 1.57 -2.73
N LEU A 488 1.68 1.06 -1.59
CA LEU A 488 1.17 1.90 -0.50
C LEU A 488 2.27 2.78 0.12
N GLN A 489 3.49 2.26 0.25
CA GLN A 489 4.65 3.03 0.71
C GLN A 489 5.02 4.15 -0.27
N GLU A 490 5.02 3.87 -1.57
CA GLU A 490 5.28 4.88 -2.61
C GLU A 490 4.19 5.97 -2.62
N LEU A 491 2.92 5.58 -2.54
CA LEU A 491 1.80 6.53 -2.41
C LEU A 491 1.96 7.41 -1.17
N ARG A 492 2.30 6.82 -0.01
CA ARG A 492 2.51 7.57 1.24
C ARG A 492 3.62 8.59 1.08
N HIS A 493 4.75 8.19 0.50
CA HIS A 493 5.89 9.06 0.25
C HIS A 493 5.48 10.27 -0.60
N GLN A 494 4.83 10.05 -1.75
CA GLN A 494 4.45 11.16 -2.64
C GLN A 494 3.35 12.05 -2.05
N LEU A 495 2.40 11.49 -1.29
CA LEU A 495 1.39 12.27 -0.57
C LEU A 495 2.02 13.15 0.51
N ASP A 496 3.04 12.65 1.21
CA ASP A 496 3.77 13.43 2.22
C ASP A 496 4.60 14.55 1.58
N GLN A 497 5.31 14.27 0.49
CA GLN A 497 6.01 15.28 -0.30
C GLN A 497 5.08 16.39 -0.78
N ARG A 498 3.92 16.00 -1.33
CA ARG A 498 2.91 16.98 -1.76
C ARG A 498 2.32 17.74 -0.58
N GLY A 499 2.12 17.08 0.55
CA GLY A 499 1.62 17.70 1.77
C GLY A 499 2.56 18.76 2.33
N LEU A 500 3.88 18.51 2.30
CA LEU A 500 4.90 19.48 2.67
C LEU A 500 4.88 20.72 1.76
N GLN A 501 4.72 20.52 0.44
CA GLN A 501 4.62 21.61 -0.54
C GLN A 501 3.39 22.49 -0.31
N ASP A 502 2.24 21.87 -0.01
CA ASP A 502 0.97 22.58 0.16
C ASP A 502 0.75 23.07 1.61
N GLY A 503 1.63 22.71 2.55
CA GLY A 503 1.48 23.03 3.97
C GLY A 503 0.29 22.33 4.64
N ARG A 504 -0.11 21.14 4.17
CA ARG A 504 -1.24 20.37 4.70
C ARG A 504 -1.02 18.86 4.64
N ARG A 505 -1.73 18.10 5.48
CA ARG A 505 -1.71 16.63 5.39
C ARG A 505 -2.63 16.14 4.28
N TYR A 506 -2.16 15.14 3.53
CA TYR A 506 -2.99 14.31 2.66
C TYR A 506 -3.11 12.90 3.25
N TYR A 507 -4.25 12.26 3.06
CA TYR A 507 -4.57 10.97 3.68
C TYR A 507 -4.40 9.81 2.69
N LEU A 508 -4.08 8.64 3.21
CA LEU A 508 -4.03 7.38 2.46
C LEU A 508 -4.82 6.31 3.19
N SER A 509 -5.76 5.66 2.51
CA SER A 509 -6.47 4.49 3.01
C SER A 509 -6.51 3.36 1.99
N ALA A 510 -6.96 2.20 2.43
CA ALA A 510 -7.27 1.10 1.53
C ALA A 510 -8.51 0.34 2.02
N ALA A 511 -9.31 -0.14 1.08
CA ALA A 511 -10.29 -1.19 1.30
C ALA A 511 -9.57 -2.53 1.25
N LEU A 512 -9.73 -3.35 2.29
CA LEU A 512 -8.95 -4.56 2.51
C LEU A 512 -9.84 -5.77 2.77
N PRO A 513 -9.43 -6.98 2.35
CA PRO A 513 -10.26 -8.18 2.42
C PRO A 513 -10.57 -8.59 3.85
N ALA A 514 -11.74 -9.19 4.08
CA ALA A 514 -12.11 -9.79 5.35
C ALA A 514 -12.01 -11.33 5.39
N GLY A 515 -11.80 -11.98 4.24
CA GLY A 515 -11.56 -13.43 4.18
C GLY A 515 -10.16 -13.80 4.66
N VAL A 516 -10.05 -14.72 5.63
CA VAL A 516 -8.76 -15.16 6.19
C VAL A 516 -7.79 -15.63 5.11
N ASP A 517 -8.29 -16.33 4.09
CA ASP A 517 -7.53 -16.82 2.93
C ASP A 517 -6.82 -15.71 2.14
N LYS A 518 -7.34 -14.47 2.18
CA LYS A 518 -6.77 -13.28 1.55
C LYS A 518 -5.93 -12.47 2.53
N ILE A 519 -6.41 -12.33 3.77
CA ILE A 519 -5.73 -11.57 4.83
C ILE A 519 -4.31 -12.13 5.06
N VAL A 520 -4.17 -13.45 5.19
CA VAL A 520 -2.88 -14.09 5.53
C VAL A 520 -1.81 -13.99 4.44
N LYS A 521 -2.18 -13.55 3.23
CA LYS A 521 -1.23 -13.29 2.14
C LYS A 521 -0.58 -11.91 2.25
N SER A 522 -1.15 -10.98 3.00
CA SER A 522 -0.81 -9.55 3.00
C SER A 522 0.23 -9.20 4.08
N GLU A 523 1.10 -8.21 3.82
CA GLU A 523 2.06 -7.71 4.81
C GLU A 523 1.42 -6.65 5.73
N LEU A 524 0.50 -7.11 6.57
CA LEU A 524 -0.44 -6.25 7.31
C LEU A 524 0.21 -5.15 8.15
N VAL A 525 1.30 -5.45 8.86
CA VAL A 525 2.00 -4.46 9.70
C VAL A 525 2.67 -3.39 8.82
N PRO A 526 3.53 -3.73 7.84
CA PRO A 526 4.07 -2.75 6.89
C PRO A 526 3.00 -1.90 6.19
N MET A 527 1.90 -2.51 5.72
CA MET A 527 0.78 -1.78 5.12
C MET A 527 0.18 -0.79 6.11
N SER A 528 -0.03 -1.22 7.37
CA SER A 528 -0.61 -0.36 8.39
C SER A 528 0.26 0.85 8.73
N VAL A 529 1.58 0.83 8.49
CA VAL A 529 2.46 2.01 8.71
C VAL A 529 2.14 3.11 7.68
N SER A 530 1.93 2.74 6.42
CA SER A 530 1.62 3.67 5.33
C SER A 530 0.20 4.22 5.41
N LEU A 531 -0.75 3.43 5.87
CA LEU A 531 -2.17 3.79 5.87
C LEU A 531 -2.57 4.63 7.08
N ASP A 532 -3.37 5.69 6.87
CA ASP A 532 -4.01 6.45 7.95
C ASP A 532 -5.13 5.62 8.60
N TRP A 533 -5.85 4.84 7.80
CA TRP A 533 -6.85 3.86 8.24
C TRP A 533 -7.09 2.77 7.19
N MET A 534 -7.70 1.67 7.63
CA MET A 534 -7.93 0.43 6.90
C MET A 534 -9.42 0.08 6.93
N ASN A 535 -10.07 0.12 5.77
CA ASN A 535 -11.49 -0.18 5.63
C ASN A 535 -11.66 -1.69 5.42
N LEU A 536 -12.05 -2.43 6.44
CA LEU A 536 -12.22 -3.88 6.30
C LEU A 536 -13.53 -4.19 5.58
N MET A 537 -13.45 -4.88 4.44
CA MET A 537 -14.59 -5.33 3.66
C MET A 537 -15.25 -6.55 4.34
N THR A 538 -15.87 -6.31 5.49
CA THR A 538 -16.63 -7.31 6.27
C THR A 538 -18.08 -7.59 5.82
N PRO A 539 -18.54 -7.23 4.60
CA PRO A 539 -19.65 -7.94 3.95
C PRO A 539 -19.15 -8.97 2.93
N ASP A 540 -20.09 -9.54 2.19
CA ASP A 540 -19.86 -10.44 1.05
C ASP A 540 -19.16 -11.75 1.41
N PHE A 541 -19.34 -12.18 2.66
CA PHE A 541 -18.89 -13.48 3.15
C PHE A 541 -19.61 -14.64 2.47
N HIS A 542 -20.92 -14.46 2.20
CA HIS A 542 -21.77 -15.42 1.51
C HIS A 542 -22.70 -14.70 0.54
N GLY A 543 -23.09 -15.37 -0.55
CA GLY A 543 -23.97 -14.75 -1.55
C GLY A 543 -24.52 -15.74 -2.58
N GLY A 544 -25.24 -15.20 -3.57
CA GLY A 544 -25.90 -15.98 -4.62
C GLY A 544 -24.98 -16.77 -5.55
N TRP A 545 -23.66 -16.67 -5.37
CA TRP A 545 -22.67 -17.57 -5.98
C TRP A 545 -22.61 -18.96 -5.30
N GLU A 546 -23.26 -19.12 -4.14
CA GLU A 546 -23.38 -20.37 -3.40
C GLU A 546 -24.76 -21.01 -3.57
N ASN A 547 -24.83 -22.34 -3.46
CA ASN A 547 -26.07 -23.11 -3.52
C ASN A 547 -26.71 -23.35 -2.15
N ARG A 548 -26.29 -22.60 -1.13
CA ARG A 548 -26.81 -22.65 0.24
C ARG A 548 -26.96 -21.23 0.77
N THR A 549 -28.08 -20.94 1.43
CA THR A 549 -28.33 -19.64 2.07
C THR A 549 -27.49 -19.49 3.33
N ASP A 550 -26.95 -18.29 3.55
CA ASP A 550 -26.14 -17.97 4.73
C ASP A 550 -26.14 -16.45 4.99
N HIS A 551 -25.42 -15.99 6.00
CA HIS A 551 -25.31 -14.58 6.34
C HIS A 551 -24.19 -13.90 5.54
N HIS A 552 -24.47 -12.81 4.81
CA HIS A 552 -23.42 -12.16 4.00
C HIS A 552 -22.50 -11.23 4.80
N SER A 553 -22.90 -10.76 5.98
CA SER A 553 -22.10 -9.85 6.81
C SER A 553 -22.17 -10.15 8.33
N PRO A 554 -22.12 -11.42 8.77
CA PRO A 554 -22.29 -11.75 10.18
C PRO A 554 -21.19 -11.15 11.06
N LEU A 555 -21.54 -10.83 12.31
CA LEU A 555 -20.54 -10.46 13.32
C LEU A 555 -19.75 -11.69 13.74
N HIS A 556 -20.45 -12.80 14.00
CA HIS A 556 -19.87 -14.09 14.38
C HIS A 556 -20.31 -15.17 13.40
N SER A 557 -19.45 -16.14 13.12
CA SER A 557 -19.81 -17.32 12.32
C SER A 557 -19.19 -18.58 12.91
N GLY A 558 -19.70 -19.74 12.49
CA GLY A 558 -19.10 -21.04 12.80
C GLY A 558 -17.92 -21.40 11.90
N ASP A 559 -17.56 -20.54 10.96
CA ASP A 559 -16.50 -20.72 9.98
C ASP A 559 -15.48 -19.56 10.02
N THR A 560 -14.66 -19.41 8.99
CA THR A 560 -13.64 -18.34 8.92
C THR A 560 -14.14 -17.02 8.34
N TYR A 561 -15.42 -16.92 7.95
CA TYR A 561 -15.98 -15.75 7.26
C TYR A 561 -16.96 -14.98 8.15
N SER A 562 -16.41 -14.18 9.05
CA SER A 562 -17.15 -13.24 9.88
C SER A 562 -16.35 -11.99 10.20
N THR A 563 -17.07 -10.93 10.58
CA THR A 563 -16.49 -9.65 10.99
C THR A 563 -15.50 -9.84 12.14
N GLU A 564 -15.86 -10.64 13.15
CA GLU A 564 -14.99 -10.90 14.30
C GLU A 564 -13.70 -11.63 13.88
N THR A 565 -13.81 -12.70 13.08
CA THR A 565 -12.64 -13.47 12.64
C THR A 565 -11.69 -12.61 11.82
N ALA A 566 -12.21 -11.80 10.90
CA ALA A 566 -11.41 -10.86 10.12
C ALA A 566 -10.64 -9.89 11.04
N VAL A 567 -11.36 -9.17 11.91
CA VAL A 567 -10.77 -8.19 12.83
C VAL A 567 -9.71 -8.83 13.73
N ASN A 568 -10.02 -9.97 14.33
CA ASN A 568 -9.07 -10.67 15.19
C ASN A 568 -7.81 -11.10 14.42
N THR A 569 -7.93 -11.47 13.14
CA THR A 569 -6.78 -11.82 12.28
C THR A 569 -5.85 -10.61 12.08
N TYR A 570 -6.40 -9.43 11.78
CA TYR A 570 -5.61 -8.19 11.67
C TYR A 570 -4.94 -7.81 13.00
N LEU A 571 -5.69 -7.88 14.11
CA LEU A 571 -5.17 -7.54 15.43
C LEU A 571 -4.06 -8.50 15.88
N GLN A 572 -4.23 -9.81 15.64
CA GLN A 572 -3.22 -10.83 15.96
C GLN A 572 -1.94 -10.68 15.14
N ALA A 573 -2.06 -10.17 13.91
CA ALA A 573 -0.91 -9.81 13.08
C ALA A 573 -0.18 -8.56 13.57
N GLY A 574 -0.74 -7.79 14.52
CA GLY A 574 -0.12 -6.60 15.09
C GLY A 574 -0.60 -5.27 14.50
N VAL A 575 -1.67 -5.27 13.70
CA VAL A 575 -2.25 -4.02 13.18
C VAL A 575 -2.90 -3.23 14.33
N PRO A 576 -2.62 -1.92 14.46
CA PRO A 576 -3.25 -1.11 15.51
C PRO A 576 -4.78 -1.07 15.34
N ALA A 577 -5.51 -1.43 16.40
CA ALA A 577 -6.98 -1.38 16.44
C ALA A 577 -7.52 0.00 16.00
N SER A 578 -6.85 1.07 16.42
CA SER A 578 -7.18 2.47 16.09
C SER A 578 -7.05 2.83 14.60
N LYS A 579 -6.60 1.91 13.74
CA LYS A 579 -6.60 2.06 12.27
C LYS A 579 -7.69 1.24 11.57
N LEU A 580 -8.33 0.28 12.23
CA LEU A 580 -9.30 -0.61 11.60
C LEU A 580 -10.71 -0.03 11.62
N LEU A 581 -11.40 -0.04 10.48
CA LEU A 581 -12.83 0.27 10.38
C LEU A 581 -13.62 -0.97 9.96
N LEU A 582 -14.77 -1.18 10.60
CA LEU A 582 -15.69 -2.27 10.24
C LEU A 582 -16.52 -1.90 9.02
N GLY A 583 -16.59 -2.78 8.03
CA GLY A 583 -17.49 -2.67 6.90
C GLY A 583 -18.93 -2.99 7.29
N VAL A 584 -19.85 -2.07 6.98
CA VAL A 584 -21.29 -2.22 7.14
C VAL A 584 -21.95 -2.07 5.77
N PRO A 585 -22.52 -3.15 5.20
CA PRO A 585 -23.26 -3.06 3.96
C PRO A 585 -24.60 -2.35 4.19
N THR A 586 -24.95 -1.40 3.33
CA THR A 586 -26.30 -0.81 3.24
C THR A 586 -27.10 -1.48 2.12
N TYR A 587 -26.89 -2.78 1.95
CA TYR A 587 -27.56 -3.65 0.98
C TYR A 587 -27.68 -5.06 1.55
N GLY A 588 -28.46 -5.90 0.89
CA GLY A 588 -28.55 -7.33 1.18
C GLY A 588 -28.18 -8.19 -0.03
N ARG A 589 -27.66 -9.37 0.23
CA ARG A 589 -27.46 -10.44 -0.75
C ARG A 589 -28.55 -11.49 -0.63
N SER A 590 -28.94 -12.06 -1.77
CA SER A 590 -30.10 -12.95 -1.81
C SER A 590 -29.87 -14.24 -2.57
N TRP A 591 -30.81 -15.16 -2.36
CA TRP A 591 -30.92 -16.45 -3.00
C TRP A 591 -32.36 -16.69 -3.44
N LYS A 592 -32.51 -17.48 -4.51
CA LYS A 592 -33.80 -17.94 -5.02
C LYS A 592 -33.95 -19.46 -4.90
N ASN A 593 -35.17 -19.94 -5.11
CA ASN A 593 -35.55 -21.34 -5.05
C ASN A 593 -35.28 -21.96 -3.68
N VAL A 594 -35.39 -21.13 -2.63
CA VAL A 594 -35.25 -21.56 -1.24
C VAL A 594 -36.52 -22.31 -0.83
N PRO A 595 -36.43 -23.57 -0.38
CA PRO A 595 -37.59 -24.39 -0.05
C PRO A 595 -38.36 -23.79 1.14
N VAL A 596 -39.66 -24.07 1.22
CA VAL A 596 -40.52 -23.71 2.36
C VAL A 596 -40.21 -24.62 3.55
N GLN A 597 -39.01 -24.45 4.12
CA GLN A 597 -38.50 -25.20 5.24
C GLN A 597 -37.84 -24.23 6.24
N GLY A 598 -38.29 -24.30 7.49
CA GLY A 598 -37.82 -23.41 8.55
C GLY A 598 -38.03 -21.94 8.19
N ASP A 599 -36.99 -21.15 8.39
CA ASP A 599 -36.91 -19.71 8.14
C ASP A 599 -36.00 -19.36 6.94
N GLY A 600 -35.72 -20.35 6.09
CA GLY A 600 -34.94 -20.16 4.87
C GLY A 600 -33.43 -19.98 5.06
N LEU A 601 -32.92 -19.90 6.30
CA LEU A 601 -31.49 -19.85 6.59
C LEU A 601 -30.87 -21.26 6.53
N PHE A 602 -29.65 -21.38 6.03
CA PHE A 602 -28.93 -22.66 5.87
C PHE A 602 -29.62 -23.71 5.00
N GLN A 603 -30.51 -23.27 4.12
CA GLN A 603 -31.26 -24.12 3.19
C GLN A 603 -30.56 -24.18 1.82
N SER A 604 -30.89 -25.20 1.04
CA SER A 604 -30.47 -25.24 -0.36
C SER A 604 -31.10 -24.08 -1.15
N ALA A 605 -30.36 -23.59 -2.13
CA ALA A 605 -30.77 -22.51 -3.02
C ALA A 605 -30.22 -22.73 -4.42
N SER A 606 -30.82 -22.06 -5.41
CA SER A 606 -30.26 -22.00 -6.76
C SER A 606 -30.63 -20.69 -7.45
N GLY A 607 -29.61 -19.96 -7.88
CA GLY A 607 -29.75 -18.67 -8.54
C GLY A 607 -30.23 -17.56 -7.60
N VAL A 608 -30.49 -16.40 -8.20
CA VAL A 608 -30.86 -15.17 -7.51
C VAL A 608 -32.14 -14.58 -8.11
N PRO A 609 -32.95 -13.85 -7.32
CA PRO A 609 -34.05 -13.03 -7.85
C PRO A 609 -33.50 -11.76 -8.53
N GLN A 610 -34.38 -11.03 -9.20
CA GLN A 610 -34.10 -9.64 -9.57
C GLN A 610 -33.91 -8.82 -8.27
N GLY A 611 -32.79 -8.09 -8.19
CA GLY A 611 -32.49 -7.15 -7.12
C GLY A 611 -33.23 -5.82 -7.28
N THR A 612 -32.78 -4.79 -6.57
CA THR A 612 -33.45 -3.46 -6.61
C THR A 612 -33.35 -2.80 -7.98
N PHE A 613 -32.23 -2.95 -8.68
CA PHE A 613 -32.00 -2.28 -9.98
C PHE A 613 -31.66 -3.21 -11.14
N ASP A 614 -31.21 -4.43 -10.87
CA ASP A 614 -30.68 -5.36 -11.87
C ASP A 614 -30.90 -6.82 -11.45
N ASP A 615 -30.42 -7.76 -12.26
CA ASP A 615 -30.58 -9.21 -12.03
C ASP A 615 -29.46 -9.82 -11.16
N THR A 616 -28.75 -9.01 -10.35
CA THR A 616 -27.64 -9.49 -9.51
C THR A 616 -28.08 -10.12 -8.18
N GLY A 617 -29.36 -9.97 -7.82
CA GLY A 617 -29.86 -10.39 -6.51
C GLY A 617 -29.40 -9.52 -5.34
N VAL A 618 -28.86 -8.33 -5.60
CA VAL A 618 -28.52 -7.34 -4.58
C VAL A 618 -29.72 -6.41 -4.34
N PHE A 619 -30.10 -6.25 -3.09
CA PHE A 619 -31.19 -5.36 -2.68
C PHE A 619 -30.65 -4.19 -1.89
N ASP A 620 -30.98 -2.97 -2.29
CA ASP A 620 -30.68 -1.77 -1.49
C ASP A 620 -31.40 -1.87 -0.13
N TYR A 621 -30.73 -1.45 0.94
CA TYR A 621 -31.32 -1.46 2.29
C TYR A 621 -32.64 -0.67 2.36
N LYS A 622 -32.70 0.51 1.73
CA LYS A 622 -33.94 1.31 1.68
C LYS A 622 -35.12 0.58 1.01
N ASP A 623 -34.86 -0.29 0.04
CA ASP A 623 -35.90 -1.11 -0.61
C ASP A 623 -36.36 -2.23 0.32
N LEU A 624 -35.42 -2.86 1.05
CA LEU A 624 -35.77 -3.87 2.07
C LEU A 624 -36.63 -3.29 3.19
N VAL A 625 -36.28 -2.09 3.69
CA VAL A 625 -37.11 -1.37 4.68
C VAL A 625 -38.52 -1.11 4.14
N ALA A 626 -38.64 -0.66 2.89
CA ALA A 626 -39.93 -0.42 2.26
C ALA A 626 -40.75 -1.71 2.07
N LYS A 627 -40.12 -2.82 1.68
CA LYS A 627 -40.75 -4.14 1.54
C LYS A 627 -41.25 -4.69 2.87
N LEU A 628 -40.45 -4.59 3.92
CA LEU A 628 -40.83 -4.99 5.28
C LEU A 628 -42.03 -4.18 5.79
N ALA A 629 -42.07 -2.88 5.50
CA ALA A 629 -43.17 -2.02 5.92
C ALA A 629 -44.46 -2.26 5.11
N SER A 630 -44.34 -2.47 3.80
CA SER A 630 -45.50 -2.56 2.89
C SER A 630 -46.08 -3.96 2.75
N ALA A 631 -45.28 -5.01 2.94
CA ALA A 631 -45.70 -6.41 2.79
C ALA A 631 -45.09 -7.32 3.88
N PRO A 632 -45.34 -7.04 5.18
CA PRO A 632 -44.73 -7.77 6.31
C PRO A 632 -45.14 -9.24 6.39
N SER A 633 -46.24 -9.65 5.75
CA SER A 633 -46.64 -11.06 5.65
C SER A 633 -45.92 -11.81 4.53
N THR A 634 -45.33 -11.09 3.56
CA THR A 634 -44.58 -11.67 2.45
C THR A 634 -43.09 -11.66 2.74
N TYR A 635 -42.56 -10.54 3.23
CA TYR A 635 -41.16 -10.37 3.62
C TYR A 635 -41.08 -10.44 5.14
N ILE A 636 -40.62 -11.58 5.66
CA ILE A 636 -40.60 -11.85 7.09
C ILE A 636 -39.17 -11.65 7.59
N ARG A 637 -38.97 -10.70 8.52
CA ARG A 637 -37.67 -10.49 9.16
C ARG A 637 -37.42 -11.56 10.22
N HIS A 638 -36.20 -12.09 10.24
CA HIS A 638 -35.67 -13.01 11.22
C HIS A 638 -34.36 -12.48 11.82
N TRP A 639 -33.90 -13.10 12.92
CA TRP A 639 -32.69 -12.70 13.66
C TRP A 639 -31.92 -13.92 14.16
N ASP A 640 -30.61 -13.93 13.91
CA ASP A 640 -29.70 -14.96 14.38
C ASP A 640 -28.94 -14.38 15.58
N ALA A 641 -29.29 -14.83 16.78
CA ALA A 641 -28.66 -14.36 18.00
C ALA A 641 -27.20 -14.81 18.15
N THR A 642 -26.79 -15.88 17.47
CA THR A 642 -25.40 -16.35 17.48
C THR A 642 -24.57 -15.50 16.54
N ALA A 643 -25.03 -15.32 15.30
CA ALA A 643 -24.31 -14.56 14.29
C ALA A 643 -24.41 -13.02 14.47
N GLN A 644 -25.38 -12.56 15.27
CA GLN A 644 -25.80 -11.17 15.41
C GLN A 644 -26.15 -10.54 14.05
N SER A 645 -26.93 -11.28 13.25
CA SER A 645 -27.23 -10.95 11.85
C SER A 645 -28.73 -11.14 11.56
N PRO A 646 -29.39 -10.17 10.91
CA PRO A 646 -30.75 -10.32 10.45
C PRO A 646 -30.80 -10.94 9.04
N TRP A 647 -31.95 -11.49 8.70
CA TRP A 647 -32.28 -11.79 7.31
C TRP A 647 -33.78 -11.64 7.09
N ILE A 648 -34.16 -11.63 5.82
CA ILE A 648 -35.55 -11.65 5.38
C ILE A 648 -35.78 -12.96 4.65
N TYR A 649 -36.88 -13.65 4.99
CA TYR A 649 -37.35 -14.81 4.25
C TYR A 649 -38.74 -14.56 3.68
N ALA A 650 -38.88 -14.80 2.39
CA ALA A 650 -40.12 -14.69 1.64
C ALA A 650 -40.50 -16.06 1.07
N PRO A 651 -41.15 -16.94 1.85
CA PRO A 651 -41.41 -18.33 1.47
C PRO A 651 -42.28 -18.46 0.22
N SER A 652 -43.26 -17.57 0.06
CA SER A 652 -44.14 -17.56 -1.12
C SER A 652 -43.40 -17.21 -2.42
N LEU A 653 -42.24 -16.56 -2.31
CA LEU A 653 -41.37 -16.21 -3.43
C LEU A 653 -40.18 -17.17 -3.58
N GLY A 654 -39.94 -18.03 -2.57
CA GLY A 654 -38.74 -18.85 -2.47
C GLY A 654 -37.46 -18.01 -2.41
N VAL A 655 -37.51 -16.86 -1.72
CA VAL A 655 -36.39 -15.91 -1.64
C VAL A 655 -35.93 -15.73 -0.19
N MET A 656 -34.61 -15.78 0.02
CA MET A 656 -33.96 -15.39 1.27
C MET A 656 -33.01 -14.23 0.98
N ILE A 657 -32.97 -13.23 1.85
CA ILE A 657 -32.10 -12.04 1.74
C ILE A 657 -31.38 -11.83 3.06
N SER A 658 -30.06 -12.01 3.09
CA SER A 658 -29.22 -11.59 4.23
C SER A 658 -28.82 -10.13 4.05
N TYR A 659 -28.88 -9.34 5.12
CA TYR A 659 -28.66 -7.89 5.09
C TYR A 659 -28.23 -7.36 6.47
N GLU A 660 -28.01 -6.06 6.60
CA GLU A 660 -27.84 -5.36 7.88
C GLU A 660 -29.06 -4.56 8.27
N ASP A 661 -29.29 -4.38 9.57
CA ASP A 661 -30.20 -3.38 10.10
C ASP A 661 -29.65 -2.71 11.35
N ARG A 662 -30.48 -1.92 12.04
CA ARG A 662 -30.06 -1.20 13.25
C ARG A 662 -29.64 -2.10 14.39
N GLN A 663 -30.20 -3.29 14.49
CA GLN A 663 -29.88 -4.24 15.55
C GLN A 663 -28.48 -4.84 15.33
N SER A 664 -28.17 -5.30 14.12
CA SER A 664 -26.83 -5.80 13.79
C SER A 664 -25.79 -4.69 13.76
N LEU A 665 -26.13 -3.49 13.27
CA LEU A 665 -25.26 -2.33 13.36
C LEU A 665 -24.92 -2.02 14.82
N GLN A 666 -25.90 -2.01 15.73
CA GLN A 666 -25.63 -1.78 17.14
C GLN A 666 -24.68 -2.85 17.72
N ALA A 667 -24.87 -4.13 17.40
CA ALA A 667 -23.97 -5.20 17.81
C ALA A 667 -22.53 -4.98 17.29
N LYS A 668 -22.37 -4.54 16.03
CA LYS A 668 -21.07 -4.18 15.44
C LYS A 668 -20.45 -2.97 16.12
N LEU A 669 -21.24 -1.96 16.51
CA LEU A 669 -20.74 -0.80 17.27
C LEU A 669 -20.29 -1.19 18.68
N ASP A 670 -20.99 -2.12 19.33
CA ASP A 670 -20.60 -2.62 20.65
C ASP A 670 -19.29 -3.43 20.56
N PHE A 671 -19.17 -4.31 19.55
CA PHE A 671 -17.93 -5.02 19.25
C PHE A 671 -16.77 -4.08 18.93
N LEU A 672 -17.02 -3.05 18.11
CA LEU A 672 -16.06 -2.00 17.79
C LEU A 672 -15.52 -1.32 19.05
N ARG A 673 -16.40 -0.94 19.98
CA ARG A 673 -15.99 -0.32 21.26
C ARG A 673 -15.19 -1.31 22.12
N GLN A 674 -15.63 -2.56 22.18
CA GLN A 674 -14.93 -3.62 22.91
C GLN A 674 -13.49 -3.82 22.41
N LYS A 675 -13.28 -3.78 21.09
CA LYS A 675 -11.98 -3.98 20.45
C LYS A 675 -11.17 -2.68 20.30
N GLY A 676 -11.74 -1.52 20.61
CA GLY A 676 -11.10 -0.22 20.46
C GLY A 676 -10.80 0.15 19.00
N LEU A 677 -11.68 -0.22 18.06
CA LEU A 677 -11.46 0.05 16.63
C LEU A 677 -11.72 1.52 16.26
N ALA A 678 -11.25 1.93 15.09
CA ALA A 678 -11.27 3.31 14.64
C ALA A 678 -12.67 3.84 14.29
N GLY A 679 -13.58 2.98 13.86
CA GLY A 679 -14.86 3.40 13.29
C GLY A 679 -15.54 2.36 12.41
N VAL A 680 -16.50 2.84 11.62
CA VAL A 680 -17.21 2.05 10.60
C VAL A 680 -17.05 2.67 9.22
N MET A 681 -17.05 1.82 8.20
CA MET A 681 -17.09 2.13 6.78
C MET A 681 -18.41 1.59 6.20
N LEU A 682 -19.17 2.42 5.48
CA LEU A 682 -20.44 2.03 4.87
C LEU A 682 -20.35 1.97 3.35
N TRP A 683 -20.76 0.84 2.78
CA TRP A 683 -20.95 0.64 1.34
C TRP A 683 -22.44 0.35 1.08
N ASP A 684 -23.20 1.21 0.41
CA ASP A 684 -22.88 2.57 -0.04
C ASP A 684 -24.01 3.56 0.27
N LEU A 685 -23.74 4.86 0.22
CA LEU A 685 -24.70 5.90 0.61
C LEU A 685 -26.00 5.90 -0.19
N SER A 686 -25.94 5.52 -1.46
CA SER A 686 -27.13 5.53 -2.33
C SER A 686 -28.11 4.41 -1.99
N SER A 687 -27.64 3.36 -1.31
CA SER A 687 -28.44 2.19 -0.93
C SER A 687 -29.12 2.35 0.45
N ASP A 688 -28.67 3.33 1.27
CA ASP A 688 -29.28 3.70 2.55
C ASP A 688 -30.44 4.71 2.38
N ILE A 689 -31.15 4.97 3.48
CA ILE A 689 -32.14 6.02 3.58
C ILE A 689 -31.44 7.39 3.64
N ALA A 690 -31.80 8.27 2.70
CA ALA A 690 -31.10 9.54 2.49
C ALA A 690 -31.17 10.52 3.66
N ASP A 691 -32.27 10.53 4.44
CA ASP A 691 -32.37 11.36 5.64
C ASP A 691 -31.66 10.67 6.82
N PRO A 692 -30.53 11.20 7.31
CA PRO A 692 -29.81 10.59 8.43
C PRO A 692 -30.58 10.64 9.75
N ASN A 693 -31.62 11.48 9.87
CA ASN A 693 -32.47 11.53 11.05
C ASN A 693 -33.59 10.48 10.99
N HIS A 694 -33.82 9.87 9.83
CA HIS A 694 -34.78 8.79 9.72
C HIS A 694 -34.38 7.66 10.69
N PRO A 695 -35.34 7.08 11.43
CA PRO A 695 -35.04 6.06 12.43
C PRO A 695 -34.23 4.91 11.87
N GLU A 696 -34.52 4.47 10.64
CA GLU A 696 -33.86 3.37 9.94
C GLU A 696 -32.57 3.74 9.20
N SER A 697 -32.16 5.01 9.06
CA SER A 697 -30.87 5.31 8.37
C SER A 697 -29.69 4.68 9.11
N LEU A 698 -28.93 3.82 8.43
CA LEU A 698 -27.75 3.16 9.00
C LEU A 698 -26.59 4.14 9.17
N VAL A 699 -26.39 5.09 8.24
CA VAL A 699 -25.40 6.17 8.40
C VAL A 699 -25.73 7.02 9.63
N GLY A 700 -27.00 7.41 9.76
CA GLY A 700 -27.48 8.17 10.91
C GLY A 700 -27.33 7.42 12.23
N ALA A 701 -27.68 6.13 12.24
CA ALA A 701 -27.54 5.27 13.41
C ALA A 701 -26.06 5.07 13.80
N ALA A 702 -25.16 4.89 12.83
CA ALA A 702 -23.73 4.79 13.06
C ALA A 702 -23.17 6.04 13.75
N ARG A 703 -23.51 7.24 13.24
CA ARG A 703 -23.08 8.51 13.86
C ARG A 703 -23.61 8.64 15.28
N ARG A 704 -24.92 8.47 15.48
CA ARG A 704 -25.55 8.56 16.82
C ARG A 704 -24.93 7.55 17.80
N GLY A 705 -24.71 6.32 17.35
CA GLY A 705 -24.11 5.28 18.17
C GLY A 705 -22.67 5.59 18.57
N LEU A 706 -21.86 6.14 17.67
CA LEU A 706 -20.47 6.52 17.97
C LEU A 706 -20.34 7.83 18.77
N ASP A 707 -21.38 8.67 18.82
CA ASP A 707 -21.46 9.84 19.70
C ASP A 707 -21.94 9.49 21.12
N ALA A 708 -22.74 8.43 21.24
CA ALA A 708 -23.20 7.93 22.53
C ALA A 708 -22.01 7.35 23.32
N LYS A 709 -21.71 7.98 24.47
CA LYS A 709 -20.64 7.58 25.39
C LYS A 709 -21.06 6.42 26.28
#